data_AF-A0A2A5HFZ6-F1
#
_entry.id   AF-A0A2A5HFZ6-F1
#
_cell.length_a   1.000
_cell.length_b   1.000
_cell.length_c   1.000
_cell.angle_alpha   90.00
_cell.angle_beta   90.00
_cell.angle_gamma   90.00
#
_symmetry.space_group_name_H-M   'P 1'
#
loop_
_entity.id
_entity.type
_entity.pdbx_description
1 polymer ?
#
loop_
_entity_poly.entity_id
_entity_poly.type
_entity_poly.pdbx_seq_one_letter_code
_entity_poly.pdbx_strand_id
1 'polypeptide(L)'
;MKITNKVSNLKQWIKFSLLFILFFGFNNAHAQYEEHECFVDTASQDTSEMAFVSSIYGKNFTPKGEFRIILVFAGFTNDGNTDNTGNWPYDDGINPPGKSFPTNVNDYFYSNYNQFAPNNNDKTLSNYFYQMSLPNGTPLKMVADVFPERINVTADIALDTLGETGWDTYNQWVLDSIAANHPNFDWSPYDNRKNNPVNSFDNSDVINHPPDSIIDFLVILWRYSKDCPNDPNYINPITQQPYSSTLCKNSHSNVAVANIPNNKTFTDSLGRTYKTARYCGFRSHKALKGISRSLFLHEVAHNLYDSPHYNGANGVVGNQFYNNFGYGMMKPGDGPHVYESANGWERWYNGWIELTTDTSQVNTQLDSIGDIQNGGIYTLRDFITTGDVIRMRIPQPYGEDQYLWLENHQGKSTFDNREGWVLNGVNDTFPDAPRGLVAYVEKMGSRDFNLEPQNANKVNGIKYLNNNRHYDYTNQYASPEPSAPEVWGGITYNFIKGAENPLSPHTSTSFIRNDFIPNNNKIDYHSNWNNNTSNNIQNEQRIVYKEDGNFTYGALGIGMTFNQGDKIGLSSNPVITNIQWFQSTFDTLSSIFLTGISFEVLSYNQDSSLTVKIRMDDYDIENNTRYTGSIILPANIVSPNNYSFNIKTGKVLDIDKSGTPNKQNITANNDFINPTVFTCSGGSYFHLEQNATVNVKNNSTLRLKSGSKMELESGAKLHIFEDSDLIIEDGAELILKPGAILIIEEGATVYYNNNQSGKGLLVGATSISGNAARVEVKGDMVFDANAVWTHNRDGYYYFYPNHQLTMPGTVEMNFTGKGKNHLFIALVENTNLLLGNITATLNTGMVYYNNNSSIQLNQTD
;
A
#
# COMPACT_ATOMS: atom_id res chain seq x y z
N MET A 1 22.58 -30.89 63.00
CA MET A 1 22.41 -31.89 61.92
C MET A 1 21.88 -31.14 60.69
N LYS A 2 22.49 -31.39 59.53
CA LYS A 2 22.65 -30.45 58.41
C LYS A 2 21.36 -30.15 57.62
N ILE A 3 21.15 -28.85 57.38
CA ILE A 3 20.33 -28.29 56.30
C ILE A 3 21.19 -28.28 55.04
N THR A 4 21.01 -29.27 54.17
CA THR A 4 21.56 -29.26 52.80
C THR A 4 20.65 -30.11 51.94
N ASN A 5 19.76 -29.49 51.16
CA ASN A 5 19.16 -30.02 49.91
C ASN A 5 18.09 -29.08 49.30
N LYS A 6 18.34 -27.75 49.25
CA LYS A 6 17.46 -26.82 48.51
C LYS A 6 18.14 -25.91 47.48
N VAL A 7 19.45 -26.06 47.25
CA VAL A 7 20.20 -25.18 46.33
C VAL A 7 20.43 -25.81 44.94
N SER A 8 20.21 -27.12 44.76
CA SER A 8 20.36 -27.76 43.43
C SER A 8 19.20 -27.47 42.48
N ASN A 9 17.96 -27.40 42.99
CA ASN A 9 16.79 -27.21 42.14
C ASN A 9 16.66 -25.78 41.61
N LEU A 10 17.15 -24.76 42.32
CA LEU A 10 17.10 -23.38 41.85
C LEU A 10 18.12 -23.12 40.73
N LYS A 11 19.30 -23.75 40.76
CA LYS A 11 20.28 -23.69 39.66
C LYS A 11 19.82 -24.46 38.43
N GLN A 12 19.04 -25.53 38.62
CA GLN A 12 18.48 -26.30 37.51
C GLN A 12 17.30 -25.56 36.86
N TRP A 13 16.46 -24.87 37.63
CA TRP A 13 15.42 -23.98 37.10
C TRP A 13 15.98 -22.74 36.42
N ILE A 14 17.02 -22.09 36.96
CA ILE A 14 17.67 -20.95 36.30
C ILE A 14 18.37 -21.39 35.00
N LYS A 15 18.98 -22.59 34.96
CA LYS A 15 19.50 -23.17 33.70
C LYS A 15 18.39 -23.56 32.73
N PHE A 16 17.24 -24.06 33.20
CA PHE A 16 16.10 -24.36 32.33
C PHE A 16 15.46 -23.09 31.76
N SER A 17 15.35 -22.02 32.56
CA SER A 17 14.82 -20.72 32.13
C SER A 17 15.79 -19.96 31.23
N LEU A 18 17.10 -20.03 31.46
CA LEU A 18 18.10 -19.47 30.53
C LEU A 18 18.21 -20.26 29.23
N LEU A 19 18.01 -21.58 29.24
CA LEU A 19 17.92 -22.40 28.03
C LEU A 19 16.61 -22.17 27.26
N PHE A 20 15.51 -21.84 27.95
CA PHE A 20 14.24 -21.45 27.33
C PHE A 20 14.28 -20.04 26.72
N ILE A 21 15.02 -19.10 27.32
CA ILE A 21 15.16 -17.73 26.80
C ILE A 21 16.19 -17.67 25.65
N LEU A 22 17.18 -18.58 25.59
CA LEU A 22 18.13 -18.67 24.48
C LEU A 22 17.57 -19.37 23.22
N PHE A 23 16.43 -20.06 23.31
CA PHE A 23 15.77 -20.69 22.15
C PHE A 23 14.72 -19.81 21.46
N PHE A 24 14.39 -18.63 22.02
CA PHE A 24 13.61 -17.58 21.35
C PHE A 24 14.51 -16.52 20.69
N GLY A 25 15.68 -16.94 20.18
CA GLY A 25 16.26 -16.21 19.05
C GLY A 25 15.29 -16.39 17.89
N PHE A 26 14.62 -15.30 17.50
CA PHE A 26 13.72 -15.26 16.35
C PHE A 26 14.44 -15.79 15.11
N ASN A 27 14.29 -17.08 14.83
CA ASN A 27 14.58 -17.63 13.51
C ASN A 27 13.38 -17.25 12.65
N ASN A 28 13.49 -16.11 11.96
CA ASN A 28 12.82 -15.99 10.67
C ASN A 28 13.41 -17.11 9.82
N ALA A 29 12.63 -18.15 9.54
CA ALA A 29 13.04 -19.15 8.58
C ALA A 29 13.18 -18.43 7.25
N HIS A 30 14.42 -18.26 6.80
CA HIS A 30 14.73 -17.82 5.45
C HIS A 30 14.16 -18.89 4.52
N ALA A 31 13.04 -18.56 3.85
CA ALA A 31 12.69 -19.21 2.59
C ALA A 31 13.93 -19.10 1.67
N GLN A 32 14.05 -20.01 0.71
CA GLN A 32 15.30 -20.38 0.03
C GLN A 32 16.01 -19.30 -0.84
N TYR A 33 15.78 -18.01 -0.62
CA TYR A 33 16.44 -16.88 -1.26
C TYR A 33 16.90 -15.85 -0.22
N GLU A 34 17.74 -14.93 -0.64
CA GLU A 34 18.64 -14.16 0.22
C GLU A 34 18.15 -12.73 0.43
N GLU A 35 17.71 -12.38 1.65
CA GLU A 35 17.19 -11.02 1.89
C GLU A 35 18.32 -10.05 1.55
N HIS A 36 18.03 -9.20 0.56
CA HIS A 36 18.90 -8.13 0.14
C HIS A 36 18.33 -6.85 0.71
N GLU A 37 19.12 -6.18 1.55
CA GLU A 37 18.82 -4.82 1.96
C GLU A 37 19.43 -3.89 0.90
N CYS A 38 18.72 -2.84 0.51
CA CYS A 38 19.26 -1.83 -0.40
C CYS A 38 19.54 -0.54 0.38
N PHE A 39 20.55 0.25 0.02
CA PHE A 39 20.68 1.64 0.43
C PHE A 39 20.61 2.58 -0.79
N VAL A 40 19.81 3.64 -0.66
CA VAL A 40 19.80 4.74 -1.63
C VAL A 40 20.67 5.87 -1.09
N ASP A 41 21.75 6.20 -1.80
CA ASP A 41 22.65 7.28 -1.42
C ASP A 41 22.11 8.67 -1.86
N THR A 42 22.26 9.67 -0.99
CA THR A 42 21.87 11.07 -1.23
C THR A 42 23.02 11.87 -1.82
N ALA A 43 22.83 12.41 -3.02
CA ALA A 43 23.38 13.73 -3.32
C ALA A 43 22.23 14.71 -3.33
N SER A 44 22.38 15.85 -2.66
CA SER A 44 21.54 17.02 -2.92
C SER A 44 21.61 17.34 -4.41
N GLN A 45 20.47 17.25 -5.12
CA GLN A 45 20.41 17.72 -6.50
C GLN A 45 20.58 19.24 -6.52
N ASP A 46 21.37 19.74 -7.46
CA ASP A 46 21.37 21.15 -7.80
C ASP A 46 20.08 21.43 -8.60
N THR A 47 19.05 21.92 -7.91
CA THR A 47 17.69 22.09 -8.44
C THR A 47 17.55 23.30 -9.37
N SER A 48 18.65 24.00 -9.67
CA SER A 48 18.62 25.32 -10.29
C SER A 48 18.38 25.33 -11.83
N GLU A 49 18.37 24.18 -12.51
CA GLU A 49 18.23 24.10 -13.99
C GLU A 49 17.03 23.29 -14.53
N MET A 50 16.10 22.80 -13.69
CA MET A 50 15.04 21.89 -14.13
C MET A 50 13.76 22.59 -14.61
N ALA A 51 13.77 23.18 -15.82
CA ALA A 51 12.58 23.83 -16.39
C ALA A 51 11.64 22.89 -17.16
N PHE A 52 12.09 21.70 -17.57
CA PHE A 52 11.26 20.67 -18.21
C PHE A 52 11.77 19.28 -17.80
N VAL A 53 11.02 18.62 -16.93
CA VAL A 53 11.35 17.29 -16.39
C VAL A 53 10.30 16.32 -16.91
N SER A 54 10.69 15.28 -17.64
CA SER A 54 9.84 14.18 -18.04
C SER A 54 10.52 12.85 -17.73
N SER A 55 9.84 12.00 -16.97
CA SER A 55 10.32 10.70 -16.54
C SER A 55 10.67 9.75 -17.69
N ILE A 56 10.13 9.98 -18.89
CA ILE A 56 10.44 9.18 -20.09
C ILE A 56 11.91 9.28 -20.50
N TYR A 57 12.62 10.31 -19.99
CA TYR A 57 14.05 10.51 -20.23
C TYR A 57 14.93 9.78 -19.21
N GLY A 58 14.33 9.25 -18.13
CA GLY A 58 15.00 8.56 -17.05
C GLY A 58 15.95 9.46 -16.25
N LYS A 59 16.39 8.96 -15.10
CA LYS A 59 17.30 9.68 -14.20
C LYS A 59 18.75 9.56 -14.69
N ASN A 60 19.28 8.33 -14.74
CA ASN A 60 20.69 8.11 -15.09
C ASN A 60 20.89 7.74 -16.56
N PHE A 61 19.87 7.16 -17.17
CA PHE A 61 19.82 6.90 -18.62
C PHE A 61 18.38 6.84 -19.11
N THR A 62 18.19 7.12 -20.39
CA THR A 62 16.87 7.04 -21.03
C THR A 62 16.44 5.58 -21.21
N PRO A 63 15.23 5.22 -20.76
CA PRO A 63 14.70 3.85 -20.74
C PRO A 63 14.31 3.30 -22.13
N LYS A 64 15.08 3.60 -23.18
CA LYS A 64 14.89 3.09 -24.55
C LYS A 64 16.21 2.98 -25.30
N GLY A 65 16.20 2.32 -26.46
CA GLY A 65 17.36 2.22 -27.34
C GLY A 65 18.41 1.23 -26.85
N GLU A 66 19.60 1.27 -27.47
CA GLU A 66 20.70 0.35 -27.17
C GLU A 66 21.51 0.81 -25.96
N PHE A 67 21.72 -0.08 -24.98
CA PHE A 67 22.40 0.22 -23.73
C PHE A 67 23.35 -0.92 -23.37
N ARG A 68 24.63 -0.61 -23.16
CA ARG A 68 25.68 -1.58 -22.84
C ARG A 68 26.19 -1.36 -21.43
N ILE A 69 26.22 -2.44 -20.65
CA ILE A 69 26.63 -2.43 -19.24
C ILE A 69 27.95 -3.19 -19.10
N ILE A 70 28.82 -2.75 -18.18
CA ILE A 70 29.99 -3.54 -17.77
C ILE A 70 29.82 -4.11 -16.36
N LEU A 71 30.05 -5.41 -16.22
CA LEU A 71 30.01 -6.14 -14.96
C LEU A 71 31.43 -6.36 -14.44
N VAL A 72 31.74 -5.82 -13.27
CA VAL A 72 33.02 -5.97 -12.59
C VAL A 72 32.84 -6.92 -11.41
N PHE A 73 33.46 -8.09 -11.49
CA PHE A 73 33.51 -9.02 -10.36
C PHE A 73 34.67 -8.61 -9.43
N ALA A 74 34.37 -8.37 -8.16
CA ALA A 74 35.31 -7.95 -7.14
C ALA A 74 35.41 -8.99 -6.02
N GLY A 75 36.59 -9.07 -5.42
CA GLY A 75 36.87 -9.94 -4.28
C GLY A 75 38.00 -9.40 -3.42
N PHE A 76 38.38 -10.14 -2.40
CA PHE A 76 39.51 -9.79 -1.55
C PHE A 76 40.75 -10.62 -1.88
N THR A 77 41.96 -10.09 -1.68
CA THR A 77 43.22 -10.81 -1.95
C THR A 77 43.42 -12.01 -1.03
N ASN A 78 42.77 -12.03 0.13
CA ASN A 78 42.72 -13.16 1.04
C ASN A 78 41.57 -14.13 0.73
N ASP A 79 40.73 -13.87 -0.28
CA ASP A 79 39.71 -14.81 -0.74
C ASP A 79 40.37 -16.02 -1.43
N GLY A 80 40.70 -17.03 -0.62
CA GLY A 80 41.31 -18.29 -1.05
C GLY A 80 40.31 -19.33 -1.55
N ASN A 81 39.02 -19.02 -1.62
CA ASN A 81 38.01 -19.98 -2.03
C ASN A 81 37.97 -20.07 -3.56
N THR A 82 38.04 -21.27 -4.15
CA THR A 82 37.92 -21.49 -5.60
C THR A 82 36.59 -22.14 -5.96
N ASP A 83 35.49 -21.69 -5.34
CA ASP A 83 34.15 -22.20 -5.67
C ASP A 83 33.90 -22.16 -7.19
N ASN A 84 33.90 -23.34 -7.82
CA ASN A 84 33.76 -23.58 -9.26
C ASN A 84 32.27 -23.75 -9.66
N THR A 85 31.35 -23.04 -9.00
CA THR A 85 29.91 -23.14 -9.29
C THR A 85 29.51 -22.57 -10.67
N GLY A 86 30.45 -22.00 -11.42
CA GLY A 86 30.20 -21.35 -12.72
C GLY A 86 29.56 -19.96 -12.61
N ASN A 87 29.17 -19.56 -11.39
CA ASN A 87 28.54 -18.27 -11.08
C ASN A 87 29.56 -17.14 -10.83
N TRP A 88 30.85 -17.48 -10.72
CA TRP A 88 31.95 -16.58 -10.40
C TRP A 88 33.16 -16.86 -11.28
N PRO A 89 34.04 -15.88 -11.55
CA PRO A 89 35.39 -16.15 -12.03
C PRO A 89 36.10 -17.15 -11.12
N TYR A 90 36.53 -18.25 -11.70
CA TYR A 90 37.07 -19.43 -11.05
C TYR A 90 38.47 -19.82 -11.58
N ASP A 91 39.16 -20.74 -10.92
CA ASP A 91 40.42 -21.28 -11.43
C ASP A 91 40.12 -22.52 -12.28
N ASP A 92 40.27 -22.39 -13.60
CA ASP A 92 40.03 -23.46 -14.56
C ASP A 92 41.30 -24.29 -14.84
N GLY A 93 42.41 -24.00 -14.15
CA GLY A 93 43.72 -24.63 -14.36
C GLY A 93 44.45 -24.20 -15.63
N ILE A 94 43.87 -23.28 -16.41
CA ILE A 94 44.41 -22.71 -17.66
C ILE A 94 44.67 -21.20 -17.47
N ASN A 95 43.73 -20.51 -16.85
CA ASN A 95 43.75 -19.10 -16.49
C ASN A 95 44.09 -18.95 -15.00
N PRO A 96 44.94 -17.98 -14.62
CA PRO A 96 45.18 -17.66 -13.21
C PRO A 96 43.86 -17.47 -12.42
N PRO A 97 43.80 -17.82 -11.12
CA PRO A 97 42.62 -17.60 -10.30
C PRO A 97 42.04 -16.19 -10.48
N GLY A 98 40.80 -16.11 -10.95
CA GLY A 98 40.12 -14.85 -11.23
C GLY A 98 40.15 -14.37 -12.68
N LYS A 99 40.83 -15.06 -13.61
CA LYS A 99 40.86 -14.70 -15.05
C LYS A 99 39.91 -15.52 -15.94
N SER A 100 39.10 -16.40 -15.35
CA SER A 100 38.03 -17.07 -16.09
C SER A 100 36.74 -16.25 -16.03
N PHE A 101 35.80 -16.57 -16.91
CA PHE A 101 34.50 -15.91 -17.00
C PHE A 101 33.45 -16.77 -16.29
N PRO A 102 32.47 -16.15 -15.59
CA PRO A 102 31.28 -16.87 -15.18
C PRO A 102 30.60 -17.44 -16.43
N THR A 103 30.31 -18.74 -16.43
CA THR A 103 29.70 -19.41 -17.58
C THR A 103 28.22 -19.04 -17.74
N ASN A 104 27.61 -18.50 -16.68
CA ASN A 104 26.19 -18.19 -16.58
C ASN A 104 25.83 -16.73 -16.90
N VAL A 105 26.77 -15.86 -17.28
CA VAL A 105 26.40 -14.45 -17.57
C VAL A 105 25.39 -14.37 -18.72
N ASN A 106 25.52 -15.26 -19.70
CA ASN A 106 24.56 -15.38 -20.80
C ASN A 106 23.17 -15.87 -20.35
N ASP A 107 23.03 -16.40 -19.12
CA ASP A 107 21.74 -16.75 -18.52
C ASP A 107 21.03 -15.51 -17.94
N TYR A 108 21.76 -14.40 -17.75
CA TYR A 108 21.24 -13.13 -17.24
C TYR A 108 21.19 -12.04 -18.30
N PHE A 109 22.13 -11.98 -19.23
CA PHE A 109 22.21 -10.96 -20.26
C PHE A 109 22.50 -11.54 -21.64
N TYR A 110 22.03 -10.86 -22.67
CA TYR A 110 22.53 -11.03 -24.02
C TYR A 110 23.89 -10.35 -24.17
N SER A 111 24.75 -10.93 -25.00
CA SER A 111 26.06 -10.37 -25.38
C SER A 111 25.98 -9.49 -26.63
N ASN A 112 24.87 -9.58 -27.39
CA ASN A 112 24.70 -8.87 -28.64
C ASN A 112 23.25 -8.41 -28.91
N TYR A 113 23.10 -7.24 -29.53
CA TYR A 113 21.80 -6.66 -29.89
C TYR A 113 20.98 -7.46 -30.93
N ASN A 114 21.58 -8.42 -31.62
CA ASN A 114 20.89 -9.32 -32.54
C ASN A 114 20.14 -10.46 -31.84
N GLN A 115 20.36 -10.65 -30.53
CA GLN A 115 19.67 -11.69 -29.76
C GLN A 115 18.25 -11.29 -29.37
N PHE A 116 17.89 -10.02 -29.45
CA PHE A 116 16.56 -9.53 -29.09
C PHE A 116 15.53 -9.90 -30.16
N ALA A 117 14.46 -10.58 -29.76
CA ALA A 117 13.31 -10.83 -30.62
C ALA A 117 12.00 -10.75 -29.81
N PRO A 118 10.89 -10.27 -30.42
CA PRO A 118 9.58 -10.18 -29.76
C PRO A 118 9.06 -11.49 -29.17
N ASN A 119 9.50 -12.63 -29.68
CA ASN A 119 9.06 -13.96 -29.29
C ASN A 119 10.04 -14.70 -28.35
N ASN A 120 11.07 -14.03 -27.85
CA ASN A 120 11.99 -14.64 -26.87
C ASN A 120 11.25 -14.98 -25.58
N ASN A 121 11.47 -16.20 -25.08
CA ASN A 121 10.80 -16.73 -23.89
C ASN A 121 11.76 -17.00 -22.72
N ASP A 122 13.06 -16.70 -22.87
CA ASP A 122 14.02 -16.76 -21.79
C ASP A 122 13.74 -15.66 -20.75
N LYS A 123 14.25 -15.87 -19.54
CA LYS A 123 14.06 -14.94 -18.41
C LYS A 123 15.29 -14.05 -18.19
N THR A 124 16.13 -13.81 -19.20
CA THR A 124 17.26 -12.88 -19.05
C THR A 124 16.76 -11.47 -18.68
N LEU A 125 17.59 -10.69 -17.98
CA LEU A 125 17.37 -9.27 -17.73
C LEU A 125 17.29 -8.48 -19.05
N SER A 126 18.08 -8.88 -20.05
CA SER A 126 17.97 -8.35 -21.41
C SER A 126 16.57 -8.53 -21.98
N ASN A 127 16.02 -9.75 -21.97
CA ASN A 127 14.66 -9.99 -22.47
C ASN A 127 13.61 -9.26 -21.64
N TYR A 128 13.79 -9.14 -20.33
CA TYR A 128 12.88 -8.40 -19.45
C TYR A 128 12.72 -6.95 -19.90
N PHE A 129 13.82 -6.17 -19.96
CA PHE A 129 13.76 -4.76 -20.34
C PHE A 129 13.22 -4.59 -21.76
N TYR A 130 13.59 -5.48 -22.67
CA TYR A 130 13.10 -5.46 -24.04
C TYR A 130 11.59 -5.69 -24.12
N GLN A 131 11.06 -6.74 -23.50
CA GLN A 131 9.62 -7.08 -23.54
C GLN A 131 8.76 -6.04 -22.82
N MET A 132 9.22 -5.52 -21.67
CA MET A 132 8.47 -4.51 -20.92
C MET A 132 8.34 -3.20 -21.72
N SER A 133 9.37 -2.84 -22.50
CA SER A 133 9.43 -1.60 -23.29
C SER A 133 9.00 -1.73 -24.75
N LEU A 134 8.71 -2.94 -25.22
CA LEU A 134 8.38 -3.24 -26.62
C LEU A 134 7.15 -2.50 -27.16
N PRO A 135 6.03 -2.36 -26.43
CA PRO A 135 4.80 -1.81 -27.02
C PRO A 135 4.91 -0.40 -27.57
N ASN A 136 5.79 0.45 -27.00
CA ASN A 136 6.01 1.81 -27.50
C ASN A 136 6.91 1.88 -28.76
N GLY A 137 7.33 0.74 -29.32
CA GLY A 137 8.05 0.66 -30.61
C GLY A 137 9.56 0.99 -30.55
N THR A 138 10.04 1.60 -29.46
CA THR A 138 11.47 1.84 -29.21
C THR A 138 11.93 1.10 -27.95
N PRO A 139 12.11 -0.23 -28.00
CA PRO A 139 12.45 -1.00 -26.81
C PRO A 139 13.86 -0.67 -26.29
N LEU A 140 14.03 -0.76 -24.98
CA LEU A 140 15.32 -0.80 -24.31
C LEU A 140 16.00 -2.14 -24.56
N LYS A 141 17.12 -2.12 -25.26
CA LYS A 141 17.97 -3.28 -25.54
C LYS A 141 19.20 -3.21 -24.64
N MET A 142 19.16 -3.93 -23.53
CA MET A 142 20.26 -3.96 -22.56
C MET A 142 21.16 -5.17 -22.77
N VAL A 143 22.43 -4.97 -23.10
CA VAL A 143 23.45 -6.03 -23.17
C VAL A 143 24.51 -5.80 -22.08
N ALA A 144 25.20 -6.86 -21.68
CA ALA A 144 26.26 -6.75 -20.68
C ALA A 144 27.53 -7.48 -21.13
N ASP A 145 28.68 -6.86 -20.83
CA ASP A 145 29.99 -7.48 -20.93
C ASP A 145 30.57 -7.68 -19.53
N VAL A 146 31.39 -8.72 -19.38
CA VAL A 146 32.11 -8.99 -18.13
C VAL A 146 33.51 -8.41 -18.24
N PHE A 147 33.94 -7.67 -17.23
CA PHE A 147 35.33 -7.21 -17.14
C PHE A 147 36.26 -8.44 -17.13
N PRO A 148 37.36 -8.47 -17.91
CA PRO A 148 38.11 -9.70 -18.22
C PRO A 148 38.81 -10.40 -17.05
N GLU A 149 38.72 -9.85 -15.84
CA GLU A 149 39.39 -10.35 -14.65
C GLU A 149 38.61 -9.98 -13.38
N ARG A 150 38.58 -10.87 -12.40
CA ARG A 150 38.12 -10.57 -11.05
C ARG A 150 39.13 -9.66 -10.37
N ILE A 151 38.66 -8.52 -9.90
CA ILE A 151 39.52 -7.55 -9.24
C ILE A 151 39.58 -7.83 -7.76
N ASN A 152 40.74 -8.29 -7.30
CA ASN A 152 40.99 -8.50 -5.88
C ASN A 152 41.65 -7.27 -5.25
N VAL A 153 41.11 -6.82 -4.12
CA VAL A 153 41.70 -5.76 -3.29
C VAL A 153 42.05 -6.28 -1.90
N THR A 154 42.94 -5.60 -1.19
CA THR A 154 43.30 -6.02 0.16
C THR A 154 42.13 -5.81 1.12
N ALA A 155 41.82 -6.83 1.92
CA ALA A 155 40.89 -6.70 3.04
C ALA A 155 41.50 -5.79 4.13
N ASP A 156 40.79 -4.77 4.58
CA ASP A 156 41.20 -3.90 5.70
C ASP A 156 40.09 -3.81 6.75
N ILE A 157 40.33 -4.47 7.87
CA ILE A 157 39.39 -4.52 8.98
C ILE A 157 39.04 -3.15 9.57
N ALA A 158 39.96 -2.19 9.50
CA ALA A 158 39.70 -0.83 9.98
C ALA A 158 38.61 -0.17 9.12
N LEU A 159 38.63 -0.41 7.80
CA LEU A 159 37.60 0.06 6.88
C LEU A 159 36.28 -0.68 7.08
N ASP A 160 36.32 -1.99 7.35
CA ASP A 160 35.10 -2.76 7.61
C ASP A 160 34.29 -2.20 8.78
N THR A 161 34.96 -1.68 9.81
CA THR A 161 34.29 -1.02 10.94
C THR A 161 33.64 0.32 10.61
N LEU A 162 33.89 0.90 9.43
CA LEU A 162 33.33 2.18 8.98
C LEU A 162 31.99 2.05 8.22
N GLY A 163 31.44 0.83 8.08
CA GLY A 163 30.15 0.64 7.42
C GLY A 163 30.21 0.94 5.91
N GLU A 164 29.24 1.70 5.41
CA GLU A 164 29.14 2.13 4.01
C GLU A 164 30.40 2.84 3.50
N THR A 165 31.00 3.70 4.33
CA THR A 165 32.24 4.42 3.98
C THR A 165 33.43 3.47 3.75
N GLY A 166 33.44 2.32 4.44
CA GLY A 166 34.42 1.27 4.19
C GLY A 166 34.23 0.64 2.81
N TRP A 167 32.99 0.32 2.45
CA TRP A 167 32.64 -0.22 1.14
C TRP A 167 32.92 0.76 0.00
N ASP A 168 32.63 2.05 0.15
CA ASP A 168 33.04 3.07 -0.83
C ASP A 168 34.54 3.01 -1.13
N THR A 169 35.35 2.85 -0.07
CA THR A 169 36.81 2.74 -0.18
C THR A 169 37.22 1.47 -0.93
N TYR A 170 36.62 0.33 -0.61
CA TYR A 170 36.88 -0.92 -1.33
C TYR A 170 36.51 -0.85 -2.82
N ASN A 171 35.36 -0.28 -3.15
CA ASN A 171 34.95 -0.07 -4.53
C ASN A 171 35.92 0.88 -5.25
N GLN A 172 36.38 1.94 -4.57
CA GLN A 172 37.41 2.83 -5.13
C GLN A 172 38.72 2.07 -5.41
N TRP A 173 39.15 1.18 -4.51
CA TRP A 173 40.34 0.34 -4.71
C TRP A 173 40.18 -0.64 -5.88
N VAL A 174 38.98 -1.17 -6.12
CA VAL A 174 38.69 -1.99 -7.30
C VAL A 174 38.93 -1.16 -8.56
N LEU A 175 38.34 0.03 -8.64
CA LEU A 175 38.50 0.91 -9.80
C LEU A 175 39.96 1.40 -9.96
N ASP A 176 40.68 1.63 -8.85
CA ASP A 176 42.11 1.95 -8.85
C ASP A 176 42.97 0.82 -9.40
N SER A 177 42.68 -0.41 -8.97
CA SER A 177 43.36 -1.62 -9.44
C SER A 177 43.13 -1.84 -10.94
N ILE A 178 41.91 -1.63 -11.42
CA ILE A 178 41.60 -1.69 -12.86
C ILE A 178 42.45 -0.68 -13.63
N ALA A 179 42.47 0.58 -13.20
CA ALA A 179 43.22 1.63 -13.89
C ALA A 179 44.75 1.36 -13.88
N ALA A 180 45.27 0.79 -12.80
CA ALA A 180 46.69 0.48 -12.67
C ALA A 180 47.11 -0.75 -13.50
N ASN A 181 46.28 -1.80 -13.49
CA ASN A 181 46.64 -3.11 -14.06
C ASN A 181 46.12 -3.32 -15.49
N HIS A 182 45.11 -2.56 -15.90
CA HIS A 182 44.54 -2.61 -17.26
C HIS A 182 44.54 -1.22 -17.93
N PRO A 183 45.68 -0.53 -18.02
CA PRO A 183 45.78 0.83 -18.58
C PRO A 183 45.52 0.90 -20.10
N ASN A 184 45.25 -0.23 -20.75
CA ASN A 184 44.96 -0.32 -22.18
C ASN A 184 43.55 -0.87 -22.47
N PHE A 185 42.72 -1.08 -21.44
CA PHE A 185 41.35 -1.57 -21.62
C PHE A 185 40.55 -0.56 -22.44
N ASP A 186 39.83 -1.04 -23.45
CA ASP A 186 38.99 -0.19 -24.29
C ASP A 186 37.66 0.10 -23.59
N TRP A 187 37.55 1.30 -23.06
CA TRP A 187 36.34 1.77 -22.39
C TRP A 187 35.31 2.37 -23.35
N SER A 188 35.67 2.59 -24.62
CA SER A 188 34.80 3.27 -25.58
C SER A 188 33.45 2.58 -25.84
N PRO A 189 33.32 1.24 -25.76
CA PRO A 189 32.01 0.61 -25.88
C PRO A 189 31.07 0.88 -24.70
N TYR A 190 31.53 1.46 -23.60
CA TYR A 190 30.74 1.69 -22.40
C TYR A 190 30.45 3.17 -22.14
N ASP A 191 30.74 4.04 -23.11
CA ASP A 191 30.40 5.46 -23.15
C ASP A 191 29.76 5.70 -24.53
N ASN A 192 28.48 5.32 -24.65
CA ASN A 192 27.72 5.46 -25.89
C ASN A 192 26.66 6.56 -25.78
N ARG A 193 26.42 7.09 -24.58
CA ARG A 193 25.40 8.10 -24.33
C ARG A 193 25.99 9.23 -23.51
N LYS A 194 25.35 10.40 -23.57
CA LYS A 194 25.58 11.43 -22.57
C LYS A 194 24.97 10.96 -21.23
N ASN A 195 25.75 10.89 -20.17
CA ASN A 195 25.27 10.43 -18.87
C ASN A 195 24.32 11.44 -18.20
N ASN A 196 23.55 10.95 -17.23
CA ASN A 196 22.72 11.75 -16.32
C ASN A 196 21.76 12.71 -17.05
N PRO A 197 20.77 12.18 -17.79
CA PRO A 197 19.69 12.99 -18.33
C PRO A 197 18.90 13.73 -17.24
N VAL A 198 18.82 13.20 -16.02
CA VAL A 198 18.05 13.77 -14.88
C VAL A 198 16.64 14.19 -15.36
N ASN A 199 16.01 13.30 -16.11
CA ASN A 199 14.69 13.48 -16.70
C ASN A 199 14.56 14.70 -17.64
N SER A 200 15.66 15.26 -18.17
CA SER A 200 15.64 16.51 -18.94
C SER A 200 15.91 16.36 -20.45
N PHE A 201 16.55 15.26 -20.88
CA PHE A 201 16.82 15.01 -22.29
C PHE A 201 16.91 13.52 -22.62
N ASP A 202 16.68 13.17 -23.89
CA ASP A 202 16.78 11.81 -24.39
C ASP A 202 18.24 11.44 -24.67
N ASN A 203 18.90 10.74 -23.75
CA ASN A 203 20.29 10.34 -23.94
C ASN A 203 20.48 9.15 -24.89
N SER A 204 19.40 8.56 -25.41
CA SER A 204 19.49 7.60 -26.52
C SER A 204 19.65 8.28 -27.88
N ASP A 205 19.37 9.58 -27.97
CA ASP A 205 19.65 10.42 -29.14
C ASP A 205 21.12 10.88 -29.14
N VAL A 206 21.99 9.97 -29.58
CA VAL A 206 23.45 10.20 -29.64
C VAL A 206 23.87 11.25 -30.66
N ILE A 207 22.96 11.74 -31.52
CA ILE A 207 23.23 12.82 -32.47
C ILE A 207 23.20 14.15 -31.74
N ASN A 208 22.18 14.38 -30.92
CA ASN A 208 22.02 15.63 -30.17
C ASN A 208 22.71 15.59 -28.80
N HIS A 209 22.93 14.39 -28.25
CA HIS A 209 23.53 14.15 -26.94
C HIS A 209 24.64 13.09 -27.06
N PRO A 210 25.77 13.44 -27.70
CA PRO A 210 26.86 12.50 -27.94
C PRO A 210 27.52 12.02 -26.62
N PRO A 211 28.22 10.87 -26.66
CA PRO A 211 29.06 10.38 -25.57
C PRO A 211 29.91 11.47 -24.91
N ASP A 212 30.06 11.43 -23.59
CA ASP A 212 30.65 12.51 -22.79
C ASP A 212 31.91 12.09 -22.01
N SER A 213 32.52 10.96 -22.36
CA SER A 213 33.68 10.40 -21.67
C SER A 213 33.39 9.96 -20.24
N ILE A 214 32.13 9.66 -19.94
CA ILE A 214 31.68 9.04 -18.70
C ILE A 214 31.17 7.64 -19.05
N ILE A 215 31.48 6.66 -18.22
CA ILE A 215 30.94 5.31 -18.41
C ILE A 215 29.42 5.36 -18.18
N ASP A 216 28.64 4.84 -19.11
CA ASP A 216 27.17 4.81 -19.10
C ASP A 216 26.64 4.08 -17.85
N PHE A 217 27.10 2.83 -17.64
CA PHE A 217 26.64 1.99 -16.54
C PHE A 217 27.64 0.87 -16.19
N LEU A 218 28.02 0.80 -14.92
CA LEU A 218 28.96 -0.16 -14.35
C LEU A 218 28.35 -0.80 -13.11
N VAL A 219 28.50 -2.12 -13.00
CA VAL A 219 28.03 -2.87 -11.83
C VAL A 219 29.19 -3.57 -11.15
N ILE A 220 29.42 -3.30 -9.86
CA ILE A 220 30.41 -4.02 -9.06
C ILE A 220 29.73 -5.12 -8.26
N LEU A 221 30.07 -6.37 -8.53
CA LEU A 221 29.56 -7.55 -7.85
C LEU A 221 30.64 -8.07 -6.91
N TRP A 222 30.37 -8.13 -5.61
CA TRP A 222 31.33 -8.61 -4.62
C TRP A 222 31.13 -10.07 -4.24
N ARG A 223 32.23 -10.82 -4.22
CA ARG A 223 32.25 -12.22 -3.77
C ARG A 223 32.26 -12.28 -2.27
N TYR A 224 31.13 -11.93 -1.67
CA TYR A 224 31.04 -11.81 -0.23
C TYR A 224 29.66 -12.27 0.25
N SER A 225 29.62 -12.81 1.48
CA SER A 225 28.39 -13.10 2.22
C SER A 225 28.65 -12.89 3.72
N LYS A 226 27.61 -12.51 4.47
CA LYS A 226 27.66 -12.34 5.92
C LYS A 226 27.96 -13.63 6.68
N ASP A 227 27.59 -14.77 6.09
CA ASP A 227 27.80 -16.11 6.66
C ASP A 227 29.07 -16.76 6.11
N CYS A 228 30.21 -16.06 6.12
CA CYS A 228 31.48 -16.64 5.70
C CYS A 228 32.18 -17.38 6.88
N PRO A 229 31.97 -18.70 7.10
CA PRO A 229 32.69 -19.47 8.12
C PRO A 229 34.18 -19.64 7.80
N ASN A 230 34.58 -19.31 6.56
CA ASN A 230 35.91 -19.54 6.00
C ASN A 230 36.70 -18.25 5.75
N ASP A 231 36.34 -17.12 6.38
CA ASP A 231 37.22 -15.94 6.34
C ASP A 231 38.58 -16.35 6.94
N PRO A 232 39.70 -16.32 6.19
CA PRO A 232 40.98 -16.70 6.74
C PRO A 232 41.29 -15.80 7.93
N ASN A 233 41.54 -16.41 9.09
CA ASN A 233 41.98 -15.73 10.30
C ASN A 233 43.11 -14.74 9.97
N TYR A 234 42.77 -13.47 9.75
CA TYR A 234 43.77 -12.45 9.49
C TYR A 234 44.49 -12.24 10.82
N ILE A 235 45.76 -12.64 10.86
CA ILE A 235 46.62 -12.44 12.02
C ILE A 235 47.14 -11.01 11.94
N ASN A 236 46.85 -10.21 12.97
CA ASN A 236 47.36 -8.86 13.08
C ASN A 236 48.90 -8.88 12.98
N PRO A 237 49.51 -8.22 11.99
CA PRO A 237 50.97 -8.29 11.79
C PRO A 237 51.77 -7.64 12.92
N ILE A 238 51.14 -6.79 13.74
CA ILE A 238 51.77 -6.12 14.90
C ILE A 238 51.57 -6.95 16.17
N THR A 239 50.37 -7.47 16.42
CA THR A 239 50.05 -8.17 17.69
C THR A 239 50.17 -9.69 17.59
N GLN A 240 50.32 -10.24 16.38
CA GLN A 240 50.33 -11.69 16.09
C GLN A 240 49.09 -12.44 16.64
N GLN A 241 48.04 -11.72 16.99
CA GLN A 241 46.76 -12.28 17.43
C GLN A 241 45.81 -12.33 16.23
N PRO A 242 44.95 -13.36 16.12
CA PRO A 242 43.80 -13.30 15.22
C PRO A 242 42.99 -12.06 15.58
N TYR A 243 42.64 -11.23 14.59
CA TYR A 243 41.62 -10.22 14.86
C TYR A 243 40.32 -10.94 15.26
N SER A 244 39.65 -10.44 16.30
CA SER A 244 38.37 -10.97 16.76
C SER A 244 37.19 -10.56 15.85
N SER A 245 37.46 -9.77 14.81
CA SER A 245 36.55 -9.38 13.74
C SER A 245 37.04 -9.99 12.42
N THR A 246 36.18 -10.75 11.78
CA THR A 246 36.28 -11.11 10.37
C THR A 246 35.66 -9.95 9.55
N LEU A 247 35.85 -9.89 8.23
CA LEU A 247 35.09 -8.99 7.34
C LEU A 247 33.56 -9.21 7.46
N CYS A 248 33.16 -10.30 8.13
CA CYS A 248 31.79 -10.79 8.28
C CYS A 248 30.92 -10.02 9.29
N LYS A 249 31.42 -8.97 9.96
CA LYS A 249 30.71 -8.30 11.07
C LYS A 249 30.10 -6.94 10.73
N ASN A 250 30.36 -6.39 9.55
CA ASN A 250 29.75 -5.13 9.13
C ASN A 250 28.28 -5.32 8.77
N SER A 251 27.39 -4.57 9.44
CA SER A 251 25.94 -4.59 9.17
C SER A 251 25.59 -4.14 7.75
N HIS A 252 26.45 -3.37 7.09
CA HIS A 252 26.29 -2.87 5.71
C HIS A 252 26.87 -3.83 4.66
N SER A 253 27.37 -4.98 5.07
CA SER A 253 27.96 -5.96 4.15
C SER A 253 26.92 -6.82 3.41
N ASN A 254 25.64 -6.67 3.77
CA ASN A 254 24.50 -7.39 3.19
C ASN A 254 23.71 -6.60 2.15
N VAL A 255 24.27 -5.48 1.68
CA VAL A 255 23.48 -4.49 0.95
C VAL A 255 23.90 -4.30 -0.50
N ALA A 256 22.95 -3.89 -1.32
CA ALA A 256 23.22 -3.27 -2.60
C ALA A 256 22.98 -1.76 -2.51
N VAL A 257 23.74 -1.00 -3.29
CA VAL A 257 23.65 0.45 -3.28
C VAL A 257 23.64 0.95 -4.72
N ALA A 258 22.61 1.72 -5.05
CA ALA A 258 22.37 2.32 -6.36
C ALA A 258 23.34 3.48 -6.71
N ASN A 259 24.65 3.26 -6.53
CA ASN A 259 25.73 4.21 -6.78
C ASN A 259 27.10 3.48 -6.98
N ILE A 260 28.01 4.10 -7.74
CA ILE A 260 29.42 3.73 -7.90
C ILE A 260 30.32 4.91 -7.43
N PRO A 261 31.48 4.66 -6.78
CA PRO A 261 32.41 5.73 -6.43
C PRO A 261 32.74 6.67 -7.60
N ASN A 262 32.64 7.97 -7.33
CA ASN A 262 32.75 9.03 -8.33
C ASN A 262 34.21 9.35 -8.68
N ASN A 263 34.44 9.86 -9.90
CA ASN A 263 35.66 10.49 -10.38
C ASN A 263 36.88 9.59 -10.60
N LYS A 264 36.71 8.26 -10.70
CA LYS A 264 37.84 7.45 -11.17
C LYS A 264 38.05 7.72 -12.65
N THR A 265 39.29 8.03 -13.03
CA THR A 265 39.69 8.23 -14.42
C THR A 265 40.43 7.01 -14.97
N PHE A 266 40.05 6.58 -16.16
CA PHE A 266 40.71 5.56 -16.97
C PHE A 266 41.27 6.20 -18.24
N THR A 267 42.39 5.69 -18.73
CA THR A 267 42.92 6.05 -20.06
C THR A 267 43.09 4.76 -20.83
N ASP A 268 42.65 4.73 -22.08
CA ASP A 268 42.82 3.56 -22.94
C ASP A 268 44.12 3.62 -23.76
N SER A 269 44.35 2.58 -24.57
CA SER A 269 45.55 2.49 -25.42
C SER A 269 45.65 3.58 -26.51
N LEU A 270 44.55 4.28 -26.81
CA LEU A 270 44.49 5.39 -27.76
C LEU A 270 44.64 6.76 -27.09
N GLY A 271 44.84 6.79 -25.77
CA GLY A 271 44.95 8.03 -24.98
C GLY A 271 43.61 8.71 -24.73
N ARG A 272 42.48 8.06 -25.02
CA ARG A 272 41.15 8.56 -24.67
C ARG A 272 40.93 8.37 -23.18
N THR A 273 40.30 9.35 -22.54
CA THR A 273 40.08 9.35 -21.10
C THR A 273 38.61 9.13 -20.79
N TYR A 274 38.30 8.24 -19.86
CA TYR A 274 36.95 7.92 -19.42
C TYR A 274 36.83 8.06 -17.90
N LYS A 275 35.64 8.33 -17.38
CA LYS A 275 35.43 8.50 -15.93
C LYS A 275 34.24 7.72 -15.40
N THR A 276 34.30 7.32 -14.13
CA THR A 276 33.10 6.96 -13.37
C THR A 276 32.42 8.22 -12.83
N ALA A 277 31.09 8.17 -12.76
CA ALA A 277 30.25 9.18 -12.12
C ALA A 277 29.44 8.57 -10.96
N ARG A 278 28.97 9.39 -10.02
CA ARG A 278 28.14 8.97 -8.86
C ARG A 278 26.82 8.27 -9.24
N TYR A 279 26.46 8.24 -10.53
CA TYR A 279 25.18 7.71 -11.01
C TYR A 279 25.34 6.83 -12.25
N CYS A 280 26.54 6.30 -12.48
CA CYS A 280 26.80 5.37 -13.58
C CYS A 280 26.68 3.90 -13.14
N GLY A 281 25.67 3.53 -12.33
CA GLY A 281 25.38 2.15 -11.97
C GLY A 281 25.29 1.88 -10.47
N PHE A 282 25.52 0.63 -10.07
CA PHE A 282 25.32 0.19 -8.68
C PHE A 282 26.31 -0.88 -8.25
N ARG A 283 26.39 -1.12 -6.95
CA ARG A 283 27.23 -2.16 -6.33
C ARG A 283 26.38 -3.14 -5.54
N SER A 284 26.72 -4.42 -5.59
CA SER A 284 26.15 -5.46 -4.74
C SER A 284 27.24 -6.08 -3.88
N HIS A 285 27.17 -5.86 -2.56
CA HIS A 285 28.13 -6.43 -1.61
C HIS A 285 27.91 -7.94 -1.41
N LYS A 286 26.72 -8.44 -1.73
CA LYS A 286 26.31 -9.83 -1.50
C LYS A 286 25.99 -10.53 -2.82
N ALA A 287 27.02 -10.79 -3.62
CA ALA A 287 26.89 -11.45 -4.91
C ALA A 287 27.50 -12.85 -4.93
N LEU A 288 27.75 -13.51 -3.78
CA LEU A 288 28.41 -14.83 -3.74
C LEU A 288 27.75 -15.92 -4.64
N LYS A 289 26.45 -15.81 -4.93
CA LYS A 289 25.73 -16.71 -5.86
C LYS A 289 25.65 -16.20 -7.31
N GLY A 290 26.35 -15.12 -7.63
CA GLY A 290 26.30 -14.42 -8.91
C GLY A 290 25.29 -13.27 -8.91
N ILE A 291 24.71 -13.00 -10.07
CA ILE A 291 23.76 -11.92 -10.30
C ILE A 291 22.36 -12.36 -9.82
N SER A 292 21.74 -11.59 -8.93
CA SER A 292 20.32 -11.76 -8.60
C SER A 292 19.47 -10.90 -9.53
N ARG A 293 18.52 -11.51 -10.25
CA ARG A 293 17.63 -10.79 -11.19
C ARG A 293 16.76 -9.78 -10.45
N SER A 294 16.06 -10.22 -9.41
CA SER A 294 15.24 -9.37 -8.55
C SER A 294 16.04 -8.16 -8.02
N LEU A 295 17.25 -8.39 -7.50
CA LEU A 295 18.13 -7.32 -7.03
C LEU A 295 18.56 -6.37 -8.15
N PHE A 296 18.93 -6.92 -9.32
CA PHE A 296 19.35 -6.10 -10.45
C PHE A 296 18.21 -5.19 -10.93
N LEU A 297 16.99 -5.71 -11.07
CA LEU A 297 15.81 -4.92 -11.43
C LEU A 297 15.55 -3.82 -10.41
N HIS A 298 15.65 -4.15 -9.13
CA HIS A 298 15.48 -3.21 -8.02
C HIS A 298 16.51 -2.07 -8.09
N GLU A 299 17.80 -2.39 -8.18
CA GLU A 299 18.86 -1.37 -8.21
C GLU A 299 18.83 -0.54 -9.50
N VAL A 300 18.48 -1.15 -10.63
CA VAL A 300 18.28 -0.40 -11.87
C VAL A 300 17.10 0.55 -11.75
N ALA A 301 16.00 0.20 -11.09
CA ALA A 301 14.86 1.11 -10.91
C ALA A 301 15.23 2.39 -10.12
N HIS A 302 16.09 2.29 -9.11
CA HIS A 302 16.66 3.45 -8.41
C HIS A 302 17.46 4.36 -9.36
N ASN A 303 18.24 3.76 -10.26
CA ASN A 303 19.04 4.48 -11.25
C ASN A 303 18.22 5.01 -12.43
N LEU A 304 17.16 4.29 -12.80
CA LEU A 304 16.38 4.53 -14.01
C LEU A 304 15.37 5.65 -13.79
N TYR A 305 14.73 5.70 -12.62
CA TYR A 305 13.63 6.65 -12.39
C TYR A 305 13.48 7.10 -10.93
N ASP A 306 14.54 7.00 -10.12
CA ASP A 306 14.52 7.47 -8.71
C ASP A 306 13.44 6.79 -7.85
N SER A 307 13.17 5.51 -8.15
CA SER A 307 12.06 4.78 -7.58
C SER A 307 12.14 4.68 -6.05
N PRO A 308 11.09 5.07 -5.29
CA PRO A 308 11.01 4.71 -3.88
C PRO A 308 10.61 3.24 -3.72
N HIS A 309 10.72 2.69 -2.51
CA HIS A 309 10.28 1.33 -2.17
C HIS A 309 8.74 1.22 -2.13
N TYR A 310 8.06 1.37 -3.27
CA TYR A 310 6.61 1.54 -3.33
C TYR A 310 5.79 0.25 -3.20
N ASN A 311 6.43 -0.91 -3.13
CA ASN A 311 5.74 -2.20 -3.12
C ASN A 311 6.43 -3.25 -2.22
N GLY A 312 6.71 -2.88 -0.97
CA GLY A 312 7.09 -3.82 0.09
C GLY A 312 8.56 -4.25 0.12
N ALA A 313 9.40 -3.73 -0.78
CA ALA A 313 10.85 -3.91 -0.69
C ALA A 313 11.39 -3.56 0.70
N ASN A 314 12.41 -4.28 1.16
CA ASN A 314 13.03 -4.15 2.48
C ASN A 314 12.06 -4.24 3.68
N GLY A 315 10.83 -4.72 3.48
CA GLY A 315 9.80 -4.77 4.53
C GLY A 315 9.38 -3.38 5.05
N VAL A 316 9.74 -2.30 4.32
CA VAL A 316 9.38 -0.94 4.72
C VAL A 316 7.90 -0.69 4.49
N VAL A 317 7.39 0.29 5.22
CA VAL A 317 5.95 0.59 5.25
C VAL A 317 5.62 2.06 5.01
N GLY A 318 6.65 2.91 4.98
CA GLY A 318 6.49 4.35 4.80
C GLY A 318 5.47 4.93 5.77
N ASN A 319 4.76 5.94 5.28
CA ASN A 319 3.62 6.55 5.95
C ASN A 319 2.28 5.86 5.66
N GLN A 320 2.23 4.59 5.25
CA GLN A 320 1.00 3.95 4.76
C GLN A 320 0.38 3.03 5.82
N PHE A 321 1.12 2.70 6.87
CA PHE A 321 0.71 1.80 7.95
C PHE A 321 0.14 0.44 7.48
N TYR A 322 0.53 0.00 6.28
CA TYR A 322 0.36 -1.36 5.77
C TYR A 322 1.54 -1.75 4.87
N ASN A 323 1.61 -3.04 4.53
CA ASN A 323 2.49 -3.58 3.50
C ASN A 323 1.74 -4.68 2.74
N ASN A 324 2.15 -4.99 1.52
CA ASN A 324 1.55 -6.04 0.70
C ASN A 324 2.56 -6.72 -0.21
N PHE A 325 2.14 -7.86 -0.75
CA PHE A 325 2.79 -8.52 -1.87
C PHE A 325 2.17 -8.07 -3.19
N GLY A 326 2.95 -8.17 -4.26
CA GLY A 326 2.55 -7.67 -5.58
C GLY A 326 3.60 -7.97 -6.65
N TYR A 327 3.74 -7.05 -7.60
CA TYR A 327 4.70 -7.13 -8.71
C TYR A 327 5.27 -5.75 -9.07
N GLY A 328 6.26 -5.73 -9.98
CA GLY A 328 7.07 -4.56 -10.30
C GLY A 328 8.50 -4.64 -9.77
N MET A 329 9.33 -3.65 -10.09
CA MET A 329 10.77 -3.62 -9.77
C MET A 329 11.04 -3.37 -8.28
N MET A 330 10.07 -2.82 -7.53
CA MET A 330 10.17 -2.59 -6.07
C MET A 330 9.36 -3.57 -5.22
N LYS A 331 9.14 -4.78 -5.74
CA LYS A 331 8.55 -5.90 -4.97
C LYS A 331 9.48 -6.37 -3.84
N PRO A 332 8.99 -7.14 -2.84
CA PRO A 332 9.85 -7.72 -1.81
C PRO A 332 10.87 -8.68 -2.42
N GLY A 333 12.15 -8.58 -2.03
CA GLY A 333 13.24 -9.35 -2.63
C GLY A 333 13.14 -10.87 -2.38
N ASP A 334 12.72 -11.25 -1.18
CA ASP A 334 12.67 -12.65 -0.71
C ASP A 334 11.26 -13.20 -0.52
N GLY A 335 10.27 -12.32 -0.56
CA GLY A 335 8.89 -12.68 -0.29
C GLY A 335 8.18 -13.28 -1.51
N PRO A 336 6.97 -13.82 -1.30
CA PRO A 336 6.02 -14.09 -2.37
C PRO A 336 5.86 -12.89 -3.32
N HIS A 337 5.88 -13.14 -4.64
CA HIS A 337 5.42 -12.15 -5.62
C HIS A 337 4.52 -12.77 -6.67
N VAL A 338 3.72 -11.92 -7.30
CA VAL A 338 2.63 -12.33 -8.19
C VAL A 338 3.14 -12.54 -9.62
N TYR A 339 3.86 -11.56 -10.16
CA TYR A 339 4.41 -11.56 -11.51
C TYR A 339 5.89 -11.13 -11.50
N GLU A 340 6.60 -11.46 -12.57
CA GLU A 340 7.95 -10.95 -12.83
C GLU A 340 7.95 -9.61 -13.56
N SER A 341 6.83 -9.18 -14.13
CA SER A 341 6.71 -7.96 -14.94
C SER A 341 6.82 -6.66 -14.15
N ALA A 342 7.16 -5.58 -14.87
CA ALA A 342 6.84 -4.22 -14.43
C ALA A 342 5.31 -4.03 -14.41
N ASN A 343 4.80 -3.24 -13.47
CA ASN A 343 3.40 -2.84 -13.44
C ASN A 343 3.12 -1.67 -14.40
N GLY A 344 1.85 -1.40 -14.68
CA GLY A 344 1.40 -0.40 -15.64
C GLY A 344 1.86 1.00 -15.29
N TRP A 345 1.94 1.34 -13.99
CA TRP A 345 2.48 2.62 -13.56
C TRP A 345 3.97 2.74 -13.91
N GLU A 346 4.80 1.75 -13.61
CA GLU A 346 6.22 1.77 -13.96
C GLU A 346 6.45 1.88 -15.46
N ARG A 347 5.73 1.07 -16.24
CA ARG A 347 5.86 1.08 -17.71
C ARG A 347 5.42 2.43 -18.26
N TRP A 348 4.32 3.00 -17.76
CA TRP A 348 3.89 4.32 -18.16
C TRP A 348 4.91 5.39 -17.75
N TYR A 349 5.38 5.39 -16.50
CA TYR A 349 6.35 6.35 -16.00
C TYR A 349 7.66 6.33 -16.82
N ASN A 350 8.14 5.14 -17.19
CA ASN A 350 9.33 4.97 -18.03
C ASN A 350 9.09 5.21 -19.54
N GLY A 351 7.89 5.57 -19.97
CA GLY A 351 7.59 5.75 -21.40
C GLY A 351 7.61 4.45 -22.21
N TRP A 352 7.38 3.30 -21.56
CA TRP A 352 7.33 1.97 -22.19
C TRP A 352 5.95 1.61 -22.75
N ILE A 353 4.91 2.27 -22.24
CA ILE A 353 3.54 2.19 -22.73
C ILE A 353 2.91 3.58 -22.68
N GLU A 354 1.86 3.78 -23.47
CA GLU A 354 0.96 4.93 -23.37
C GLU A 354 -0.38 4.51 -22.77
N LEU A 355 -1.13 5.45 -22.20
CA LEU A 355 -2.43 5.20 -21.59
C LEU A 355 -3.51 5.06 -22.68
N THR A 356 -3.43 3.94 -23.39
CA THR A 356 -4.34 3.59 -24.46
C THR A 356 -4.72 2.12 -24.39
N THR A 357 -5.74 1.74 -25.15
CA THR A 357 -6.20 0.35 -25.26
C THR A 357 -6.68 0.03 -26.66
N ASP A 358 -6.85 -1.26 -26.96
CA ASP A 358 -7.33 -1.81 -28.22
C ASP A 358 -6.49 -1.41 -29.46
N THR A 359 -6.88 -1.91 -30.63
CA THR A 359 -6.16 -1.66 -31.90
C THR A 359 -6.35 -0.24 -32.42
N SER A 360 -7.36 0.48 -31.93
CA SER A 360 -7.67 1.87 -32.27
C SER A 360 -6.99 2.86 -31.30
N GLN A 361 -6.31 2.37 -30.25
CA GLN A 361 -5.55 3.18 -29.30
C GLN A 361 -6.44 4.22 -28.59
N VAL A 362 -7.62 3.77 -28.13
CA VAL A 362 -8.55 4.60 -27.37
C VAL A 362 -7.86 5.10 -26.09
N ASN A 363 -7.93 6.41 -25.80
CA ASN A 363 -7.34 6.98 -24.58
C ASN A 363 -7.98 6.40 -23.32
N THR A 364 -7.14 6.04 -22.34
CA THR A 364 -7.56 5.43 -21.08
C THR A 364 -7.02 6.14 -19.85
N GLN A 365 -6.50 7.36 -20.02
CA GLN A 365 -6.37 8.30 -18.90
C GLN A 365 -7.72 8.95 -18.60
N LEU A 366 -8.32 8.56 -17.48
CA LEU A 366 -9.66 8.97 -17.05
C LEU A 366 -9.57 9.83 -15.78
N ASP A 367 -9.36 11.13 -15.94
CA ASP A 367 -9.19 12.06 -14.81
C ASP A 367 -10.53 12.65 -14.33
N SER A 368 -11.55 12.62 -15.17
CA SER A 368 -12.89 13.15 -14.96
C SER A 368 -13.93 12.37 -15.75
N ILE A 369 -15.22 12.60 -15.44
CA ILE A 369 -16.33 11.97 -16.17
C ILE A 369 -16.32 12.32 -17.67
N GLY A 370 -15.79 13.49 -18.03
CA GLY A 370 -15.68 13.94 -19.42
C GLY A 370 -14.70 13.12 -20.26
N ASP A 371 -13.79 12.40 -19.60
CA ASP A 371 -12.78 11.57 -20.27
C ASP A 371 -13.33 10.18 -20.63
N ILE A 372 -14.51 9.81 -20.11
CA ILE A 372 -15.15 8.54 -20.44
C ILE A 372 -15.61 8.54 -21.91
N GLN A 373 -15.04 7.62 -22.68
CA GLN A 373 -15.38 7.37 -24.08
C GLN A 373 -16.20 6.07 -24.21
N ASN A 374 -16.81 5.87 -25.38
CA ASN A 374 -17.48 4.60 -25.74
C ASN A 374 -18.52 4.11 -24.69
N GLY A 375 -19.19 5.04 -24.01
CA GLY A 375 -20.13 4.71 -22.93
C GLY A 375 -19.49 4.00 -21.73
N GLY A 376 -18.19 4.17 -21.54
CA GLY A 376 -17.39 3.51 -20.51
C GLY A 376 -16.95 2.09 -20.86
N ILE A 377 -17.16 1.62 -22.10
CA ILE A 377 -16.82 0.26 -22.50
C ILE A 377 -15.46 0.24 -23.21
N TYR A 378 -14.51 -0.52 -22.67
CA TYR A 378 -13.14 -0.63 -23.18
C TYR A 378 -12.74 -2.09 -23.36
N THR A 379 -11.83 -2.37 -24.31
CA THR A 379 -11.31 -3.72 -24.58
C THR A 379 -9.83 -3.80 -24.25
N LEU A 380 -9.45 -4.47 -23.17
CA LEU A 380 -8.07 -4.69 -22.77
C LEU A 380 -7.52 -5.99 -23.37
N ARG A 381 -6.52 -5.88 -24.25
CA ARG A 381 -5.71 -7.03 -24.74
C ARG A 381 -4.67 -7.42 -23.68
N ASP A 382 -3.77 -8.34 -24.01
CA ASP A 382 -2.72 -8.79 -23.08
C ASP A 382 -1.78 -7.64 -22.71
N PHE A 383 -1.68 -7.36 -21.42
CA PHE A 383 -0.96 -6.22 -20.87
C PHE A 383 0.51 -6.21 -21.30
N ILE A 384 1.23 -7.33 -21.17
CA ILE A 384 2.67 -7.34 -21.46
C ILE A 384 2.92 -7.11 -22.95
N THR A 385 2.25 -7.88 -23.82
CA THR A 385 2.52 -7.86 -25.26
C THR A 385 1.94 -6.65 -25.99
N THR A 386 0.87 -6.03 -25.47
CA THR A 386 0.19 -4.91 -26.15
C THR A 386 0.32 -3.58 -25.42
N GLY A 387 0.61 -3.59 -24.13
CA GLY A 387 0.68 -2.37 -23.30
C GLY A 387 -0.68 -1.80 -22.91
N ASP A 388 -1.78 -2.47 -23.24
CA ASP A 388 -3.14 -2.01 -22.92
C ASP A 388 -3.34 -1.88 -21.40
N VAL A 389 -3.75 -0.70 -20.96
CA VAL A 389 -4.06 -0.38 -19.55
C VAL A 389 -5.22 0.59 -19.44
N ILE A 390 -5.85 0.68 -18.28
CA ILE A 390 -6.72 1.82 -17.91
C ILE A 390 -6.19 2.46 -16.63
N ARG A 391 -6.12 3.79 -16.61
CA ARG A 391 -5.72 4.59 -15.45
C ARG A 391 -6.80 5.61 -15.13
N MET A 392 -7.40 5.49 -13.95
CA MET A 392 -8.51 6.34 -13.53
C MET A 392 -8.19 7.09 -12.25
N ARG A 393 -8.30 8.42 -12.26
CA ARG A 393 -8.08 9.23 -11.07
C ARG A 393 -9.16 8.96 -10.03
N ILE A 394 -8.76 8.78 -8.78
CA ILE A 394 -9.67 8.65 -7.63
C ILE A 394 -9.98 10.05 -7.09
N PRO A 395 -11.24 10.53 -7.17
CA PRO A 395 -11.61 11.85 -6.70
C PRO A 395 -11.43 11.97 -5.18
N GLN A 396 -10.69 12.99 -4.75
CA GLN A 396 -10.58 13.35 -3.35
C GLN A 396 -10.48 14.89 -3.24
N PRO A 397 -11.11 15.50 -2.22
CA PRO A 397 -11.14 16.95 -2.06
C PRO A 397 -9.80 17.56 -1.65
N TYR A 398 -8.87 16.75 -1.13
CA TYR A 398 -7.54 17.18 -0.70
C TYR A 398 -6.58 15.99 -0.68
N GLY A 399 -5.28 16.27 -0.84
CA GLY A 399 -4.21 15.27 -0.90
C GLY A 399 -3.59 15.14 -2.29
N GLU A 400 -2.58 14.28 -2.40
CA GLU A 400 -1.90 13.95 -3.66
C GLU A 400 -2.77 13.02 -4.50
N ASP A 401 -2.81 13.24 -5.81
CA ASP A 401 -3.56 12.41 -6.74
C ASP A 401 -3.23 10.93 -6.62
N GLN A 402 -4.27 10.11 -6.73
CA GLN A 402 -4.21 8.65 -6.69
C GLN A 402 -5.01 8.08 -7.85
N TYR A 403 -4.59 6.91 -8.32
CA TYR A 403 -5.14 6.33 -9.55
C TYR A 403 -5.43 4.84 -9.37
N LEU A 404 -6.59 4.41 -9.85
CA LEU A 404 -6.91 3.01 -10.09
C LEU A 404 -6.31 2.58 -11.43
N TRP A 405 -5.62 1.45 -11.44
CA TRP A 405 -5.03 0.82 -12.60
C TRP A 405 -5.69 -0.52 -12.87
N LEU A 406 -5.92 -0.82 -14.16
CA LEU A 406 -6.49 -2.08 -14.63
C LEU A 406 -5.59 -2.69 -15.71
N GLU A 407 -5.24 -3.97 -15.53
CA GLU A 407 -4.32 -4.71 -16.40
C GLU A 407 -4.88 -6.11 -16.71
N ASN A 408 -4.79 -6.56 -17.96
CA ASN A 408 -5.21 -7.92 -18.36
C ASN A 408 -3.99 -8.83 -18.59
N HIS A 409 -3.70 -9.74 -17.66
CA HIS A 409 -2.58 -10.68 -17.79
C HIS A 409 -3.04 -12.01 -18.40
N GLN A 410 -2.60 -12.35 -19.60
CA GLN A 410 -3.06 -13.57 -20.29
C GLN A 410 -2.04 -14.72 -20.23
N GLY A 411 -0.84 -14.49 -19.69
CA GLY A 411 0.21 -15.51 -19.68
C GLY A 411 0.89 -15.69 -21.02
N LYS A 412 0.78 -14.71 -21.92
CA LYS A 412 1.40 -14.74 -23.27
C LYS A 412 2.91 -14.50 -23.20
N SER A 413 3.39 -13.86 -22.15
CA SER A 413 4.81 -13.64 -21.89
C SER A 413 5.31 -14.50 -20.73
N THR A 414 6.58 -14.90 -20.76
CA THR A 414 7.22 -15.61 -19.64
C THR A 414 7.24 -14.78 -18.34
N PHE A 415 7.17 -13.44 -18.48
CA PHE A 415 7.18 -12.50 -17.36
C PHE A 415 5.83 -12.32 -16.67
N ASP A 416 4.76 -12.90 -17.23
CA ASP A 416 3.49 -13.11 -16.51
C ASP A 416 3.60 -14.26 -15.48
N ASN A 417 4.68 -15.05 -15.50
CA ASN A 417 4.94 -16.04 -14.46
C ASN A 417 5.69 -15.41 -13.29
N ARG A 418 5.62 -16.05 -12.12
CA ARG A 418 6.43 -15.68 -10.97
C ARG A 418 7.89 -16.16 -11.07
N GLU A 419 8.77 -15.39 -10.42
CA GLU A 419 10.20 -15.71 -10.20
C GLU A 419 10.40 -16.52 -8.92
N GLY A 420 10.84 -17.77 -9.00
CA GLY A 420 10.91 -18.59 -7.78
C GLY A 420 9.52 -18.77 -7.14
N TRP A 421 9.47 -19.17 -5.87
CA TRP A 421 8.23 -19.50 -5.15
C TRP A 421 7.30 -20.42 -5.97
N VAL A 422 7.90 -21.38 -6.69
CA VAL A 422 7.21 -22.38 -7.51
C VAL A 422 6.94 -23.65 -6.70
N LEU A 423 7.79 -23.95 -5.72
CA LEU A 423 7.65 -25.06 -4.79
C LEU A 423 7.61 -24.54 -3.37
N ASN A 424 6.79 -25.17 -2.52
CA ASN A 424 6.74 -24.90 -1.08
C ASN A 424 7.84 -25.67 -0.32
N GLY A 425 7.91 -25.52 1.00
CA GLY A 425 8.95 -26.18 1.81
C GLY A 425 8.87 -27.70 1.92
N VAL A 426 7.82 -28.33 1.40
CA VAL A 426 7.69 -29.79 1.26
C VAL A 426 7.82 -30.28 -0.19
N ASN A 427 8.22 -29.38 -1.12
CA ASN A 427 8.37 -29.60 -2.56
C ASN A 427 7.04 -29.81 -3.33
N ASP A 428 5.90 -29.38 -2.79
CA ASP A 428 4.66 -29.30 -3.56
C ASP A 428 4.66 -28.03 -4.41
N THR A 429 4.02 -28.09 -5.57
CA THR A 429 3.90 -26.94 -6.47
C THR A 429 2.92 -25.91 -5.91
N PHE A 430 3.38 -24.66 -5.80
CA PHE A 430 2.49 -23.53 -5.52
C PHE A 430 1.56 -23.26 -6.71
N PRO A 431 0.41 -22.61 -6.49
CA PRO A 431 -0.46 -22.19 -7.58
C PRO A 431 0.28 -21.32 -8.61
N ASP A 432 -0.13 -21.44 -9.87
CA ASP A 432 0.35 -20.56 -10.94
C ASP A 432 0.02 -19.09 -10.65
N ALA A 433 0.77 -18.20 -11.28
CA ALA A 433 0.46 -16.78 -11.26
C ALA A 433 -0.94 -16.54 -11.86
N PRO A 434 -1.76 -15.66 -11.27
CA PRO A 434 -3.15 -15.49 -11.69
C PRO A 434 -3.24 -14.92 -13.13
N ARG A 435 -4.40 -15.12 -13.77
CA ARG A 435 -4.67 -14.71 -15.16
C ARG A 435 -6.00 -13.98 -15.26
N GLY A 436 -6.06 -12.95 -16.09
CA GLY A 436 -7.23 -12.08 -16.30
C GLY A 436 -7.01 -10.66 -15.79
N LEU A 437 -8.12 -9.97 -15.51
CA LEU A 437 -8.10 -8.59 -15.04
C LEU A 437 -7.56 -8.51 -13.61
N VAL A 438 -6.48 -7.76 -13.39
CA VAL A 438 -6.00 -7.34 -12.06
C VAL A 438 -6.20 -5.84 -11.89
N ALA A 439 -6.34 -5.40 -10.63
CA ALA A 439 -6.54 -4.00 -10.30
C ALA A 439 -5.74 -3.57 -9.07
N TYR A 440 -5.24 -2.34 -9.08
CA TYR A 440 -4.57 -1.74 -7.92
C TYR A 440 -4.73 -0.22 -7.90
N VAL A 441 -4.59 0.37 -6.71
CA VAL A 441 -4.54 1.81 -6.49
C VAL A 441 -3.08 2.23 -6.32
N GLU A 442 -2.70 3.36 -6.89
CA GLU A 442 -1.33 3.91 -6.90
C GLU A 442 -1.30 5.38 -6.43
N LYS A 443 -0.26 5.73 -5.67
CA LYS A 443 0.05 7.06 -5.12
C LYS A 443 1.56 7.37 -5.24
N MET A 444 2.04 7.47 -6.47
CA MET A 444 3.46 7.60 -6.82
C MET A 444 3.74 8.93 -7.53
N GLY A 445 2.97 9.30 -8.55
CA GLY A 445 3.09 10.60 -9.24
C GLY A 445 2.88 10.53 -10.75
N SER A 446 2.94 11.69 -11.41
CA SER A 446 2.88 11.80 -12.89
C SER A 446 4.27 11.82 -13.52
N ARG A 447 4.33 11.70 -14.86
CA ARG A 447 5.59 11.76 -15.62
C ARG A 447 6.37 13.07 -15.46
N ASP A 448 5.71 14.16 -15.10
CA ASP A 448 6.32 15.49 -14.99
C ASP A 448 6.92 15.77 -13.59
N PHE A 449 7.02 14.73 -12.76
CA PHE A 449 7.45 14.83 -11.37
C PHE A 449 8.63 13.90 -11.10
N ASN A 450 9.73 14.42 -10.56
CA ASN A 450 10.83 13.59 -10.07
C ASN A 450 10.38 12.83 -8.82
N LEU A 451 10.47 11.51 -8.85
CA LEU A 451 10.31 10.74 -7.63
C LEU A 451 11.46 11.07 -6.67
N GLU A 452 11.13 11.19 -5.40
CA GLU A 452 12.12 11.31 -4.33
C GLU A 452 12.21 9.94 -3.66
N PRO A 453 13.29 9.16 -3.84
CA PRO A 453 13.36 7.78 -3.34
C PRO A 453 13.28 7.69 -1.80
N GLN A 454 13.51 8.82 -1.12
CA GLN A 454 13.49 8.94 0.35
C GLN A 454 12.17 9.47 0.89
N ASN A 455 11.21 9.70 0.01
CA ASN A 455 9.91 10.20 0.43
C ASN A 455 9.10 9.05 1.03
N ALA A 456 9.03 9.03 2.36
CA ALA A 456 8.21 8.08 3.13
C ALA A 456 6.73 8.08 2.70
N ASN A 457 6.22 9.13 2.07
CA ASN A 457 4.85 9.18 1.54
C ASN A 457 4.67 8.40 0.22
N LYS A 458 5.77 7.99 -0.43
CA LYS A 458 5.77 7.21 -1.68
C LYS A 458 6.20 5.76 -1.48
N VAL A 459 6.78 5.43 -0.33
CA VAL A 459 7.01 4.03 0.08
C VAL A 459 5.68 3.31 0.25
N ASN A 460 5.57 2.04 -0.12
CA ASN A 460 4.29 1.31 -0.20
C ASN A 460 3.14 2.08 -0.86
N GLY A 461 3.45 2.91 -1.87
CA GLY A 461 2.48 3.71 -2.60
C GLY A 461 1.53 2.94 -3.53
N ILE A 462 1.49 1.61 -3.46
CA ILE A 462 0.54 0.77 -4.21
C ILE A 462 -0.31 -0.06 -3.23
N LYS A 463 -1.60 -0.23 -3.55
CA LYS A 463 -2.55 -1.11 -2.85
C LYS A 463 -3.31 -1.96 -3.86
N TYR A 464 -3.15 -3.28 -3.79
CA TYR A 464 -3.86 -4.19 -4.69
C TYR A 464 -5.29 -4.45 -4.25
N LEU A 465 -6.20 -4.59 -5.22
CA LEU A 465 -7.56 -5.07 -4.97
C LEU A 465 -7.59 -6.60 -5.05
N ASN A 466 -8.37 -7.23 -4.17
CA ASN A 466 -8.47 -8.68 -4.09
C ASN A 466 -9.94 -9.13 -4.12
N ASN A 467 -10.31 -9.92 -5.11
CA ASN A 467 -11.63 -10.49 -5.32
C ASN A 467 -12.03 -11.54 -4.26
N ASN A 468 -11.08 -12.04 -3.46
CA ASN A 468 -11.38 -12.87 -2.29
C ASN A 468 -11.98 -12.09 -1.12
N ARG A 469 -12.36 -10.82 -1.32
CA ARG A 469 -12.98 -9.92 -0.34
C ARG A 469 -12.02 -9.55 0.80
N HIS A 470 -12.38 -8.52 1.53
CA HIS A 470 -11.63 -7.98 2.65
C HIS A 470 -12.38 -8.29 3.95
N TYR A 471 -11.62 -8.67 4.98
CA TYR A 471 -12.13 -9.12 6.27
C TYR A 471 -11.35 -8.46 7.40
N ASP A 472 -12.00 -8.37 8.55
CA ASP A 472 -11.28 -8.26 9.81
C ASP A 472 -10.57 -9.58 10.11
N TYR A 473 -9.37 -9.50 10.68
CA TYR A 473 -8.61 -10.68 11.06
C TYR A 473 -8.36 -10.68 12.56
N THR A 474 -8.64 -11.81 13.19
CA THR A 474 -8.18 -12.12 14.54
C THR A 474 -7.11 -13.20 14.46
N ASN A 475 -6.25 -13.31 15.46
CA ASN A 475 -5.27 -14.40 15.51
C ASN A 475 -5.10 -14.89 16.95
N GLN A 476 -4.54 -16.08 17.12
CA GLN A 476 -4.17 -16.62 18.43
C GLN A 476 -2.76 -16.13 18.81
N TYR A 477 -2.66 -14.88 19.28
CA TYR A 477 -1.39 -14.19 19.62
C TYR A 477 -0.45 -15.03 20.50
N ALA A 478 -1.01 -15.80 21.43
CA ALA A 478 -0.28 -16.58 22.43
C ALA A 478 0.17 -17.97 21.95
N SER A 479 -0.17 -18.39 20.73
CA SER A 479 0.12 -19.74 20.22
C SER A 479 0.39 -19.73 18.73
N PRO A 480 1.52 -19.14 18.27
CA PRO A 480 1.97 -19.39 16.91
C PRO A 480 2.09 -20.90 16.68
N GLU A 481 1.77 -21.37 15.47
CA GLU A 481 1.99 -22.77 15.13
C GLU A 481 3.50 -22.99 14.97
N PRO A 482 4.14 -23.79 15.83
CA PRO A 482 5.58 -23.97 15.77
C PRO A 482 5.92 -24.73 14.49
N SER A 483 6.66 -24.06 13.60
CA SER A 483 7.22 -24.56 12.34
C SER A 483 6.22 -25.25 11.39
N ALA A 484 5.79 -24.54 10.34
CA ALA A 484 5.06 -25.18 9.25
C ALA A 484 6.02 -25.59 8.12
N PRO A 485 6.13 -26.90 7.79
CA PRO A 485 7.09 -27.37 6.79
C PRO A 485 6.80 -26.81 5.39
N GLU A 486 5.54 -26.50 5.06
CA GLU A 486 5.13 -25.87 3.81
C GLU A 486 5.72 -24.47 3.62
N VAL A 487 6.12 -23.79 4.71
CA VAL A 487 6.85 -22.52 4.68
C VAL A 487 8.28 -22.66 5.19
N TRP A 488 8.93 -23.78 4.83
CA TRP A 488 10.33 -24.08 5.17
C TRP A 488 10.63 -24.03 6.67
N GLY A 489 9.66 -24.45 7.49
CA GLY A 489 9.78 -24.46 8.95
C GLY A 489 9.60 -23.08 9.61
N GLY A 490 9.11 -22.09 8.86
CA GLY A 490 8.78 -20.77 9.37
C GLY A 490 7.68 -20.77 10.43
N ILE A 491 7.70 -19.74 11.28
CA ILE A 491 6.63 -19.47 12.24
C ILE A 491 5.40 -19.03 11.45
N THR A 492 4.27 -19.68 11.69
CA THR A 492 2.99 -19.31 11.08
C THR A 492 1.97 -18.94 12.13
N TYR A 493 1.04 -18.10 11.73
CA TYR A 493 -0.13 -17.73 12.51
C TYR A 493 -1.35 -18.19 11.72
N ASN A 494 -2.29 -18.82 12.42
CA ASN A 494 -3.60 -19.08 11.87
C ASN A 494 -4.47 -17.83 12.09
N PHE A 495 -4.71 -17.09 11.01
CA PHE A 495 -5.60 -15.94 11.03
C PHE A 495 -7.04 -16.42 10.86
N ILE A 496 -7.94 -15.97 11.74
CA ILE A 496 -9.35 -16.30 11.69
C ILE A 496 -10.09 -15.11 11.08
N LYS A 497 -10.85 -15.37 10.01
CA LYS A 497 -11.70 -14.34 9.39
C LYS A 497 -12.79 -13.93 10.37
N GLY A 498 -12.88 -12.63 10.59
CA GLY A 498 -13.98 -11.98 11.28
C GLY A 498 -15.05 -11.50 10.30
N ALA A 499 -15.68 -10.39 10.66
CA ALA A 499 -16.66 -9.73 9.80
C ALA A 499 -16.00 -9.18 8.53
N GLU A 500 -16.80 -9.06 7.46
CA GLU A 500 -16.37 -8.37 6.25
C GLU A 500 -16.01 -6.90 6.56
N ASN A 501 -14.94 -6.44 5.92
CA ASN A 501 -14.46 -5.07 6.04
C ASN A 501 -13.98 -4.55 4.67
N PRO A 502 -14.92 -4.20 3.76
CA PRO A 502 -14.64 -3.75 2.39
C PRO A 502 -13.70 -2.55 2.25
N LEU A 503 -13.59 -1.73 3.31
CA LEU A 503 -12.73 -0.54 3.34
C LEU A 503 -11.35 -0.81 3.97
N SER A 504 -11.13 -2.00 4.55
CA SER A 504 -9.86 -2.38 5.16
C SER A 504 -8.73 -2.37 4.12
N PRO A 505 -7.49 -1.97 4.51
CA PRO A 505 -6.32 -2.21 3.69
C PRO A 505 -5.89 -3.69 3.69
N HIS A 506 -6.40 -4.51 4.62
CA HIS A 506 -5.95 -5.88 4.81
C HIS A 506 -6.73 -6.90 3.98
N THR A 507 -5.97 -7.79 3.35
CA THR A 507 -6.38 -8.92 2.53
C THR A 507 -5.39 -10.07 2.74
N SER A 508 -5.66 -11.21 2.13
CA SER A 508 -4.70 -12.32 2.06
C SER A 508 -3.43 -11.99 1.25
N THR A 509 -3.40 -10.93 0.43
CA THR A 509 -2.20 -10.42 -0.26
C THR A 509 -1.41 -9.40 0.57
N SER A 510 -1.97 -8.93 1.68
CA SER A 510 -1.35 -7.94 2.56
C SER A 510 -0.67 -8.58 3.78
N PHE A 511 0.20 -7.82 4.44
CA PHE A 511 0.64 -8.16 5.79
C PHE A 511 -0.39 -7.69 6.81
N ILE A 512 -0.79 -8.58 7.72
CA ILE A 512 -1.67 -8.23 8.83
C ILE A 512 -0.85 -7.61 9.94
N ARG A 513 -1.25 -6.42 10.37
CA ARG A 513 -0.66 -5.74 11.52
C ARG A 513 -1.33 -6.11 12.81
N ASN A 514 -0.51 -6.24 13.85
CA ASN A 514 -0.98 -6.44 15.21
C ASN A 514 0.16 -6.32 16.22
N ASP A 515 -0.17 -6.39 17.51
CA ASP A 515 0.79 -6.52 18.61
C ASP A 515 1.19 -8.01 18.76
N PHE A 516 2.14 -8.41 17.93
CA PHE A 516 2.83 -9.70 17.94
C PHE A 516 4.02 -9.78 18.94
N ILE A 517 4.47 -8.67 19.53
CA ILE A 517 5.59 -8.53 20.45
C ILE A 517 5.00 -8.40 21.86
N PRO A 518 4.95 -9.49 22.63
CA PRO A 518 4.21 -9.51 23.88
C PRO A 518 4.73 -8.49 24.91
N ASN A 519 3.79 -7.84 25.60
CA ASN A 519 3.99 -6.95 26.75
C ASN A 519 4.54 -5.53 26.47
N ASN A 520 4.48 -5.03 25.22
CA ASN A 520 4.77 -3.63 24.94
C ASN A 520 3.50 -2.75 24.80
N ASN A 521 2.32 -3.36 24.65
CA ASN A 521 1.01 -2.69 24.41
C ASN A 521 1.07 -1.68 23.25
N LYS A 522 1.83 -2.01 22.21
CA LYS A 522 2.14 -1.10 21.11
C LYS A 522 2.45 -1.88 19.85
N ILE A 523 1.78 -1.53 18.76
CA ILE A 523 2.17 -2.00 17.43
C ILE A 523 3.41 -1.22 16.98
N ASP A 524 4.55 -1.88 16.88
CA ASP A 524 5.78 -1.24 16.43
C ASP A 524 5.69 -0.87 14.94
N TYR A 525 6.03 0.39 14.66
CA TYR A 525 5.98 0.99 13.34
C TYR A 525 7.11 1.98 13.15
N HIS A 526 7.66 1.98 11.95
CA HIS A 526 8.71 2.89 11.54
C HIS A 526 8.46 3.34 10.10
N SER A 527 8.36 4.67 9.92
CA SER A 527 8.01 5.29 8.63
C SER A 527 9.18 5.45 7.68
N ASN A 528 10.35 4.90 8.01
CA ASN A 528 11.54 5.12 7.19
C ASN A 528 11.37 4.56 5.78
N TRP A 529 11.93 5.31 4.83
CA TRP A 529 11.89 4.99 3.41
C TRP A 529 12.78 3.80 3.07
N ASN A 530 13.72 3.48 3.94
CA ASN A 530 14.59 2.34 3.85
C ASN A 530 14.75 1.66 5.22
N ASN A 531 14.90 0.34 5.24
CA ASN A 531 14.98 -0.39 6.50
C ASN A 531 16.24 0.05 7.24
N ASN A 532 16.10 0.45 8.51
CA ASN A 532 17.24 0.81 9.33
C ASN A 532 17.38 -0.22 10.46
N THR A 533 18.14 -1.27 10.17
CA THR A 533 18.56 -2.28 11.15
C THR A 533 19.37 -1.69 12.32
N SER A 534 19.81 -0.42 12.28
CA SER A 534 20.57 0.18 13.38
C SER A 534 19.76 0.50 14.64
N ASN A 535 18.43 0.50 14.61
CA ASN A 535 17.59 0.85 15.77
C ASN A 535 16.78 -0.30 16.37
N ASN A 536 16.89 -1.54 15.88
CA ASN A 536 16.11 -2.71 16.35
C ASN A 536 14.56 -2.57 16.33
N ILE A 537 13.99 -1.52 15.72
CA ILE A 537 12.53 -1.35 15.60
C ILE A 537 12.09 -1.94 14.25
N GLN A 538 11.43 -3.09 14.28
CA GLN A 538 10.83 -3.71 13.09
C GLN A 538 9.36 -3.32 12.97
N ASN A 539 8.87 -3.19 11.73
CA ASN A 539 7.43 -3.03 11.50
C ASN A 539 6.70 -4.30 11.88
N GLU A 540 5.71 -4.16 12.75
CA GLU A 540 5.07 -5.28 13.39
C GLU A 540 3.89 -5.82 12.58
N GLN A 541 4.21 -6.76 11.68
CA GLN A 541 3.29 -7.30 10.71
C GLN A 541 3.64 -8.75 10.33
N ARG A 542 2.66 -9.51 9.85
CA ARG A 542 2.81 -10.94 9.51
C ARG A 542 2.06 -11.30 8.24
N ILE A 543 2.61 -12.26 7.51
CA ILE A 543 2.04 -12.82 6.28
C ILE A 543 0.89 -13.76 6.65
N VAL A 544 -0.22 -13.71 5.89
CA VAL A 544 -1.32 -14.67 6.02
C VAL A 544 -0.95 -15.96 5.30
N TYR A 545 -0.24 -16.87 5.98
CA TYR A 545 0.04 -18.22 5.45
C TYR A 545 -1.11 -19.19 5.71
N LYS A 546 -1.83 -19.01 6.81
CA LYS A 546 -3.01 -19.81 7.17
C LYS A 546 -4.20 -18.93 7.50
N GLU A 547 -5.35 -19.37 7.01
CA GLU A 547 -6.63 -18.70 7.14
C GLU A 547 -7.70 -19.74 7.49
N ASP A 548 -8.40 -19.55 8.61
CA ASP A 548 -9.42 -20.47 9.14
C ASP A 548 -8.93 -21.94 9.22
N GLY A 549 -7.66 -22.12 9.60
CA GLY A 549 -7.01 -23.42 9.75
C GLY A 549 -6.41 -24.01 8.47
N ASN A 550 -6.63 -23.39 7.31
CA ASN A 550 -6.16 -23.88 6.02
C ASN A 550 -5.02 -23.02 5.47
N PHE A 551 -4.08 -23.63 4.74
CA PHE A 551 -3.10 -22.84 3.99
C PHE A 551 -3.80 -21.99 2.93
N THR A 552 -3.35 -20.75 2.81
CA THR A 552 -3.77 -19.84 1.77
C THR A 552 -2.56 -19.35 0.98
N TYR A 553 -2.80 -18.99 -0.27
CA TYR A 553 -1.79 -18.51 -1.20
C TYR A 553 -2.09 -17.07 -1.63
N GLY A 554 -2.74 -16.31 -0.75
CA GLY A 554 -3.05 -14.90 -0.99
C GLY A 554 -1.80 -14.08 -1.31
N ALA A 555 -0.70 -14.24 -0.56
CA ALA A 555 0.58 -13.57 -0.82
C ALA A 555 1.14 -13.86 -2.23
N LEU A 556 0.70 -14.97 -2.84
CA LEU A 556 1.05 -15.39 -4.20
C LEU A 556 0.06 -14.86 -5.26
N GLY A 557 -0.83 -13.94 -4.89
CA GLY A 557 -1.78 -13.27 -5.79
C GLY A 557 -3.09 -14.01 -5.99
N ILE A 558 -3.33 -15.12 -5.29
CA ILE A 558 -4.63 -15.81 -5.39
C ILE A 558 -5.75 -14.89 -4.91
N GLY A 559 -6.75 -14.74 -5.78
CA GLY A 559 -7.87 -13.81 -5.62
C GLY A 559 -7.67 -12.43 -6.25
N MET A 560 -6.50 -12.09 -6.80
CA MET A 560 -6.29 -10.76 -7.41
C MET A 560 -6.99 -10.55 -8.75
N THR A 561 -7.54 -11.61 -9.35
CA THR A 561 -8.18 -11.54 -10.67
C THR A 561 -9.71 -11.50 -10.60
N PHE A 562 -10.30 -10.71 -11.49
CA PHE A 562 -11.74 -10.53 -11.61
C PHE A 562 -12.31 -11.32 -12.79
N ASN A 563 -13.34 -12.12 -12.53
CA ASN A 563 -14.04 -12.95 -13.50
C ASN A 563 -15.15 -12.17 -14.21
N GLN A 564 -15.68 -12.75 -15.29
CA GLN A 564 -16.84 -12.18 -15.97
C GLN A 564 -18.03 -12.06 -15.01
N GLY A 565 -18.64 -10.87 -14.98
CA GLY A 565 -19.74 -10.52 -14.07
C GLY A 565 -19.29 -9.89 -12.76
N ASP A 566 -17.99 -9.92 -12.44
CA ASP A 566 -17.49 -9.24 -11.25
C ASP A 566 -17.55 -7.72 -11.45
N LYS A 567 -18.16 -7.04 -10.47
CA LYS A 567 -18.28 -5.57 -10.40
C LYS A 567 -17.68 -5.08 -9.09
N ILE A 568 -16.76 -4.12 -9.19
CA ILE A 568 -16.12 -3.48 -8.04
C ILE A 568 -16.48 -2.00 -8.03
N GLY A 569 -17.05 -1.52 -6.93
CA GLY A 569 -17.51 -0.15 -6.67
C GLY A 569 -17.91 0.02 -5.20
N LEU A 570 -18.79 0.98 -4.88
CA LEU A 570 -19.21 1.20 -3.48
C LEU A 570 -20.00 0.02 -2.88
N SER A 571 -20.76 -0.71 -3.70
CA SER A 571 -21.57 -1.84 -3.23
C SER A 571 -20.82 -3.17 -3.09
N SER A 572 -19.53 -3.22 -3.42
CA SER A 572 -18.74 -4.46 -3.46
C SER A 572 -17.81 -4.61 -2.26
N ASN A 573 -17.15 -5.77 -2.19
CA ASN A 573 -16.05 -6.01 -1.27
C ASN A 573 -14.88 -6.60 -2.09
N PRO A 574 -13.79 -5.83 -2.33
CA PRO A 574 -13.49 -4.51 -1.77
C PRO A 574 -14.27 -3.35 -2.37
N VAL A 575 -14.15 -2.18 -1.72
CA VAL A 575 -14.50 -0.87 -2.29
C VAL A 575 -13.24 -0.19 -2.82
N ILE A 576 -13.35 0.54 -3.93
CA ILE A 576 -12.27 1.36 -4.48
C ILE A 576 -12.12 2.63 -3.64
N THR A 577 -10.99 2.77 -2.94
CA THR A 577 -10.70 3.89 -2.05
C THR A 577 -9.27 4.40 -2.23
N ASN A 578 -9.03 5.61 -1.75
CA ASN A 578 -7.68 6.15 -1.63
C ASN A 578 -6.81 5.32 -0.65
N ILE A 579 -5.51 5.26 -0.94
CA ILE A 579 -4.46 4.88 -0.01
C ILE A 579 -4.42 5.92 1.12
N GLN A 580 -4.64 5.47 2.34
CA GLN A 580 -4.56 6.29 3.54
C GLN A 580 -3.10 6.52 3.93
N TRP A 581 -2.84 7.67 4.56
CA TRP A 581 -1.56 7.94 5.20
C TRP A 581 -1.71 7.93 6.71
N PHE A 582 -0.66 7.52 7.40
CA PHE A 582 -0.61 7.37 8.83
C PHE A 582 0.20 8.48 9.46
N GLN A 583 -0.45 9.20 10.37
CA GLN A 583 0.14 10.26 11.16
C GLN A 583 0.62 9.70 12.49
N SER A 584 1.90 9.32 12.60
CA SER A 584 2.44 8.77 13.86
C SER A 584 2.31 9.73 15.04
N THR A 585 2.35 11.05 14.81
CA THR A 585 2.15 12.07 15.85
C THR A 585 0.73 12.06 16.42
N PHE A 586 -0.26 11.79 15.58
CA PHE A 586 -1.68 11.79 15.97
C PHE A 586 -2.23 10.38 16.18
N ASP A 587 -1.43 9.36 15.90
CA ASP A 587 -1.76 7.94 16.00
C ASP A 587 -3.05 7.56 15.26
N THR A 588 -3.18 8.07 14.03
CA THR A 588 -4.38 7.94 13.20
C THR A 588 -4.04 7.75 11.73
N LEU A 589 -4.89 6.97 11.05
CA LEU A 589 -4.98 6.96 9.60
C LEU A 589 -5.80 8.14 9.11
N SER A 590 -5.40 8.70 7.97
CA SER A 590 -6.16 9.72 7.25
C SER A 590 -7.51 9.20 6.77
N SER A 591 -8.40 10.10 6.38
CA SER A 591 -9.73 9.69 5.92
C SER A 591 -9.73 8.89 4.62
N ILE A 592 -10.76 8.05 4.50
CA ILE A 592 -11.19 7.28 3.34
C ILE A 592 -12.23 8.10 2.61
N PHE A 593 -12.04 8.35 1.32
CA PHE A 593 -13.02 9.04 0.47
C PHE A 593 -13.85 8.03 -0.31
N LEU A 594 -15.17 8.13 -0.17
CA LEU A 594 -16.10 7.36 -0.99
C LEU A 594 -16.26 8.03 -2.35
N THR A 595 -16.16 7.25 -3.43
CA THR A 595 -16.25 7.75 -4.80
C THR A 595 -17.22 6.91 -5.62
N GLY A 596 -17.82 7.49 -6.67
CA GLY A 596 -18.72 6.77 -7.58
C GLY A 596 -17.99 5.93 -8.63
N ILE A 597 -16.71 5.62 -8.41
CA ILE A 597 -15.92 4.84 -9.36
C ILE A 597 -16.31 3.38 -9.27
N SER A 598 -16.52 2.76 -10.43
CA SER A 598 -16.60 1.31 -10.53
C SER A 598 -16.05 0.77 -11.84
N PHE A 599 -15.69 -0.51 -11.81
CA PHE A 599 -15.47 -1.31 -13.01
C PHE A 599 -16.26 -2.62 -12.96
N GLU A 600 -16.64 -3.13 -14.11
CA GLU A 600 -17.33 -4.41 -14.28
C GLU A 600 -16.70 -5.18 -15.45
N VAL A 601 -16.39 -6.47 -15.26
CA VAL A 601 -15.91 -7.35 -16.33
C VAL A 601 -17.10 -7.89 -17.11
N LEU A 602 -17.32 -7.37 -18.32
CA LEU A 602 -18.48 -7.76 -19.14
C LEU A 602 -18.28 -9.10 -19.86
N SER A 603 -17.08 -9.34 -20.40
CA SER A 603 -16.78 -10.56 -21.17
C SER A 603 -15.29 -10.85 -21.26
N TYR A 604 -14.98 -12.14 -21.45
CA TYR A 604 -13.71 -12.61 -22.02
C TYR A 604 -13.94 -13.00 -23.48
N ASN A 605 -13.21 -12.39 -24.39
CA ASN A 605 -13.33 -12.59 -25.84
C ASN A 605 -12.54 -13.84 -26.27
N GLN A 606 -12.78 -14.31 -27.51
CA GLN A 606 -12.17 -15.54 -28.03
C GLN A 606 -10.63 -15.48 -28.12
N ASP A 607 -10.05 -14.29 -28.24
CA ASP A 607 -8.60 -14.03 -28.28
C ASP A 607 -7.99 -13.76 -26.89
N SER A 608 -8.78 -14.01 -25.83
CA SER A 608 -8.50 -13.73 -24.42
C SER A 608 -8.46 -12.24 -24.04
N SER A 609 -8.69 -11.31 -24.98
CA SER A 609 -8.95 -9.91 -24.60
C SER A 609 -10.22 -9.82 -23.74
N LEU A 610 -10.31 -8.80 -22.90
CA LEU A 610 -11.46 -8.62 -22.00
C LEU A 610 -12.17 -7.30 -22.27
N THR A 611 -13.49 -7.30 -22.09
CA THR A 611 -14.31 -6.11 -22.18
C THR A 611 -14.69 -5.66 -20.78
N VAL A 612 -14.36 -4.42 -20.43
CA VAL A 612 -14.69 -3.81 -19.13
C VAL A 612 -15.59 -2.61 -19.28
N LYS A 613 -16.51 -2.45 -18.35
CA LYS A 613 -17.30 -1.23 -18.20
C LYS A 613 -16.77 -0.41 -17.04
N ILE A 614 -16.53 0.86 -17.29
CA ILE A 614 -16.06 1.86 -16.34
C ILE A 614 -17.16 2.88 -16.07
N ARG A 615 -17.31 3.27 -14.81
CA ARG A 615 -18.21 4.34 -14.37
C ARG A 615 -17.54 5.23 -13.33
N MET A 616 -17.99 6.48 -13.27
CA MET A 616 -17.63 7.45 -12.21
C MET A 616 -18.88 7.99 -11.48
N ASP A 617 -20.05 7.41 -11.77
CA ASP A 617 -21.36 7.81 -11.24
C ASP A 617 -22.09 6.66 -10.49
N ASP A 618 -21.34 5.64 -10.06
CA ASP A 618 -21.88 4.45 -9.40
C ASP A 618 -22.00 4.64 -7.89
N TYR A 619 -23.05 5.36 -7.49
CA TYR A 619 -23.31 5.73 -6.09
C TYR A 619 -24.29 4.80 -5.36
N ASP A 620 -24.73 3.72 -6.01
CA ASP A 620 -25.74 2.80 -5.49
C ASP A 620 -25.10 1.70 -4.61
N ILE A 621 -25.73 1.43 -3.46
CA ILE A 621 -25.40 0.34 -2.53
C ILE A 621 -26.50 -0.73 -2.63
N GLU A 622 -26.22 -1.72 -3.46
CA GLU A 622 -27.14 -2.78 -3.89
C GLU A 622 -27.09 -4.01 -2.95
N ASN A 623 -26.09 -4.08 -2.06
CA ASN A 623 -25.86 -5.16 -1.11
C ASN A 623 -25.92 -4.67 0.34
N ASN A 624 -26.22 -5.57 1.27
CA ASN A 624 -25.94 -5.27 2.67
C ASN A 624 -24.43 -5.17 2.85
N THR A 625 -23.96 -4.13 3.51
CA THR A 625 -22.52 -3.87 3.66
C THR A 625 -22.22 -3.23 5.00
N ARG A 626 -20.94 -3.27 5.39
CA ARG A 626 -20.41 -2.74 6.63
C ARG A 626 -19.23 -1.86 6.33
N TYR A 627 -19.25 -0.61 6.78
CA TYR A 627 -18.18 0.35 6.56
C TYR A 627 -17.54 0.74 7.88
N THR A 628 -16.21 0.75 7.89
CA THR A 628 -15.39 1.02 9.07
C THR A 628 -14.27 2.01 8.77
N GLY A 629 -13.78 2.73 9.78
CA GLY A 629 -12.68 3.69 9.68
C GLY A 629 -13.09 5.17 9.70
N SER A 630 -12.17 6.07 9.36
CA SER A 630 -12.46 7.50 9.17
C SER A 630 -12.96 7.70 7.75
N ILE A 631 -14.26 7.90 7.55
CA ILE A 631 -14.91 7.92 6.23
C ILE A 631 -15.43 9.30 5.93
N ILE A 632 -15.22 9.75 4.69
CA ILE A 632 -15.76 10.99 4.16
C ILE A 632 -16.56 10.70 2.90
N LEU A 633 -17.82 11.13 2.93
CA LEU A 633 -18.69 11.19 1.77
C LEU A 633 -18.63 12.61 1.17
N PRO A 634 -17.97 12.81 0.02
CA PRO A 634 -17.95 14.09 -0.67
C PRO A 634 -19.25 14.36 -1.46
N ALA A 635 -19.35 15.55 -2.06
CA ALA A 635 -20.39 15.85 -3.04
C ALA A 635 -20.27 14.93 -4.27
N ASN A 636 -21.39 14.67 -4.95
CA ASN A 636 -21.39 13.93 -6.20
C ASN A 636 -20.66 14.75 -7.26
N ILE A 637 -19.60 14.18 -7.82
CA ILE A 637 -18.69 14.88 -8.74
C ILE A 637 -19.26 15.03 -10.15
N VAL A 638 -20.27 14.23 -10.51
CA VAL A 638 -20.93 14.26 -11.82
C VAL A 638 -22.10 15.25 -11.81
N SER A 639 -22.89 15.25 -10.74
CA SER A 639 -24.01 16.17 -10.54
C SER A 639 -24.21 16.43 -9.06
N PRO A 640 -23.88 17.63 -8.54
CA PRO A 640 -24.00 17.96 -7.12
C PRO A 640 -25.42 17.85 -6.55
N ASN A 641 -26.44 17.81 -7.40
CA ASN A 641 -27.84 17.63 -6.99
C ASN A 641 -28.27 16.16 -6.92
N ASN A 642 -27.48 15.25 -7.46
CA ASN A 642 -27.73 13.81 -7.40
C ASN A 642 -27.14 13.22 -6.11
N TYR A 643 -27.55 11.99 -5.81
CA TYR A 643 -27.03 11.26 -4.65
C TYR A 643 -25.52 11.09 -4.75
N SER A 644 -24.79 11.41 -3.69
CA SER A 644 -23.40 10.98 -3.50
C SER A 644 -23.33 9.56 -2.96
N PHE A 645 -24.42 9.05 -2.40
CA PHE A 645 -24.49 7.73 -1.79
C PHE A 645 -25.96 7.32 -1.66
N ASN A 646 -26.34 6.20 -2.27
CA ASN A 646 -27.74 5.77 -2.33
C ASN A 646 -27.87 4.31 -1.86
N ILE A 647 -28.44 4.10 -0.68
CA ILE A 647 -28.73 2.74 -0.20
C ILE A 647 -30.03 2.26 -0.82
N LYS A 648 -29.94 1.16 -1.58
CA LYS A 648 -31.09 0.62 -2.31
C LYS A 648 -32.14 0.03 -1.38
N THR A 649 -33.34 -0.11 -1.94
CA THR A 649 -34.53 -0.61 -1.26
C THR A 649 -34.24 -1.88 -0.44
N GLY A 650 -34.57 -1.83 0.86
CA GLY A 650 -34.41 -2.95 1.79
C GLY A 650 -32.98 -3.34 2.16
N LYS A 651 -31.96 -2.57 1.74
CA LYS A 651 -30.55 -2.86 2.04
C LYS A 651 -30.11 -2.21 3.34
N VAL A 652 -29.07 -2.79 3.94
CA VAL A 652 -28.53 -2.37 5.23
C VAL A 652 -27.08 -1.90 5.08
N LEU A 653 -26.78 -0.71 5.59
CA LEU A 653 -25.42 -0.27 5.87
C LEU A 653 -25.18 -0.28 7.37
N ASP A 654 -24.14 -1.00 7.80
CA ASP A 654 -23.60 -0.88 9.15
C ASP A 654 -22.41 0.08 9.15
N ILE A 655 -22.53 1.20 9.87
CA ILE A 655 -21.42 2.06 10.26
C ILE A 655 -20.91 1.54 11.61
N ASP A 656 -19.77 0.86 11.57
CA ASP A 656 -19.34 0.01 12.68
C ASP A 656 -17.83 0.14 12.92
N LYS A 657 -17.39 -0.13 14.15
CA LYS A 657 -15.97 -0.16 14.53
C LYS A 657 -15.27 -1.32 13.82
N SER A 658 -14.10 -1.04 13.26
CA SER A 658 -13.24 -2.03 12.60
C SER A 658 -12.82 -3.16 13.57
N GLY A 659 -12.53 -4.34 13.06
CA GLY A 659 -11.79 -5.40 13.78
C GLY A 659 -10.29 -5.43 13.42
N THR A 660 -9.87 -4.55 12.52
CA THR A 660 -8.50 -4.41 12.04
C THR A 660 -7.79 -3.23 12.71
N PRO A 661 -6.56 -3.41 13.25
CA PRO A 661 -5.75 -2.33 13.81
C PRO A 661 -5.53 -1.16 12.85
N ASN A 662 -5.71 0.07 13.34
CA ASN A 662 -5.56 1.30 12.56
C ASN A 662 -4.78 2.41 13.30
N LYS A 663 -4.10 2.03 14.39
CA LYS A 663 -3.23 2.88 15.21
C LYS A 663 -2.15 2.05 15.91
N GLN A 664 -1.13 2.70 16.47
CA GLN A 664 -0.03 2.08 17.21
C GLN A 664 -0.32 1.87 18.68
N ASN A 665 -0.90 2.87 19.35
CA ASN A 665 -1.05 2.83 20.81
C ASN A 665 -2.41 2.26 21.19
N ILE A 666 -2.42 1.46 22.25
CA ILE A 666 -3.64 0.84 22.75
C ILE A 666 -4.67 1.90 23.19
N THR A 667 -5.94 1.62 22.94
CA THR A 667 -7.08 2.43 23.40
C THR A 667 -7.47 2.07 24.83
N ALA A 668 -8.39 2.85 25.41
CA ALA A 668 -9.00 2.52 26.70
C ALA A 668 -9.77 1.18 26.68
N ASN A 669 -10.15 0.70 25.49
CA ASN A 669 -10.86 -0.58 25.30
C ASN A 669 -9.91 -1.76 25.11
N ASN A 670 -8.61 -1.57 25.35
CA ASN A 670 -7.58 -2.61 25.22
C ASN A 670 -7.47 -3.17 23.79
N ASP A 671 -7.63 -2.30 22.78
CA ASP A 671 -7.45 -2.62 21.36
C ASP A 671 -6.65 -1.53 20.63
N PHE A 672 -6.29 -1.76 19.36
CA PHE A 672 -5.55 -0.82 18.51
C PHE A 672 -6.44 -0.21 17.43
N ILE A 673 -7.70 0.10 17.79
CA ILE A 673 -8.72 0.44 16.81
C ILE A 673 -9.48 1.69 17.25
N ASN A 674 -9.37 2.76 16.46
CA ASN A 674 -10.22 3.93 16.58
C ASN A 674 -11.67 3.59 16.14
N PRO A 675 -12.70 4.11 16.84
CA PRO A 675 -14.07 4.00 16.37
C PRO A 675 -14.28 4.62 14.99
N THR A 676 -15.32 4.19 14.30
CA THR A 676 -15.64 4.66 12.95
C THR A 676 -16.31 6.01 12.99
N VAL A 677 -15.89 6.91 12.10
CA VAL A 677 -16.51 8.23 11.94
C VAL A 677 -16.89 8.39 10.48
N PHE A 678 -18.18 8.32 10.17
CA PHE A 678 -18.71 8.56 8.84
C PHE A 678 -19.17 10.03 8.73
N THR A 679 -18.49 10.81 7.89
CA THR A 679 -18.77 12.24 7.72
C THR A 679 -19.37 12.53 6.35
N CYS A 680 -20.59 13.06 6.33
CA CYS A 680 -21.21 13.66 5.15
C CYS A 680 -20.72 15.10 5.00
N SER A 681 -19.94 15.39 3.96
CA SER A 681 -19.40 16.74 3.71
C SER A 681 -20.46 17.69 3.16
N GLY A 682 -20.20 19.01 3.22
CA GLY A 682 -21.07 19.99 2.59
C GLY A 682 -21.28 19.68 1.10
N GLY A 683 -22.53 19.76 0.63
CA GLY A 683 -22.93 19.39 -0.72
C GLY A 683 -23.07 17.88 -0.98
N SER A 684 -22.77 17.01 0.00
CA SER A 684 -23.05 15.58 -0.14
C SER A 684 -24.55 15.27 0.03
N TYR A 685 -25.01 14.24 -0.68
CA TYR A 685 -26.39 13.76 -0.59
C TYR A 685 -26.42 12.25 -0.32
N PHE A 686 -26.71 11.89 0.93
CA PHE A 686 -26.88 10.52 1.42
C PHE A 686 -28.37 10.14 1.41
N HIS A 687 -28.76 9.25 0.50
CA HIS A 687 -30.14 8.81 0.31
C HIS A 687 -30.36 7.36 0.75
N LEU A 688 -31.47 7.10 1.41
CA LEU A 688 -31.96 5.77 1.79
C LEU A 688 -33.29 5.53 1.10
N GLU A 689 -33.33 4.57 0.17
CA GLU A 689 -34.57 4.13 -0.47
C GLU A 689 -35.51 3.41 0.51
N GLN A 690 -36.69 3.04 0.02
CA GLN A 690 -37.75 2.43 0.82
C GLN A 690 -37.23 1.23 1.63
N ASN A 691 -37.55 1.20 2.93
CA ASN A 691 -37.14 0.13 3.86
C ASN A 691 -35.61 -0.09 3.99
N ALA A 692 -34.77 0.77 3.42
CA ALA A 692 -33.32 0.72 3.65
C ALA A 692 -33.00 1.08 5.11
N THR A 693 -31.88 0.58 5.64
CA THR A 693 -31.46 0.82 7.01
C THR A 693 -30.00 1.25 7.09
N VAL A 694 -29.72 2.30 7.86
CA VAL A 694 -28.38 2.62 8.34
C VAL A 694 -28.34 2.36 9.83
N ASN A 695 -27.38 1.56 10.29
CA ASN A 695 -27.11 1.34 11.69
C ASN A 695 -25.79 1.99 12.07
N VAL A 696 -25.73 2.71 13.19
CA VAL A 696 -24.50 3.27 13.77
C VAL A 696 -24.25 2.56 15.08
N LYS A 697 -23.12 1.84 15.19
CA LYS A 697 -22.86 0.85 16.25
C LYS A 697 -21.47 0.98 16.85
N ASN A 698 -21.27 0.40 18.04
CA ASN A 698 -19.96 0.15 18.66
C ASN A 698 -19.08 1.39 18.79
N ASN A 699 -19.61 2.45 19.40
CA ASN A 699 -18.93 3.74 19.58
C ASN A 699 -18.69 4.53 18.28
N SER A 700 -19.38 4.19 17.20
CA SER A 700 -19.21 4.89 15.92
C SER A 700 -20.04 6.16 15.87
N THR A 701 -19.66 7.07 14.96
CA THR A 701 -20.33 8.36 14.76
C THR A 701 -20.77 8.51 13.30
N LEU A 702 -22.02 8.92 13.08
CA LEU A 702 -22.48 9.50 11.83
C LEU A 702 -22.56 11.03 11.98
N ARG A 703 -21.85 11.77 11.14
CA ARG A 703 -21.76 13.24 11.20
C ARG A 703 -22.26 13.87 9.91
N LEU A 704 -23.29 14.70 10.02
CA LEU A 704 -23.81 15.53 8.93
C LEU A 704 -23.25 16.94 9.08
N LYS A 705 -22.31 17.33 8.21
CA LYS A 705 -21.73 18.68 8.21
C LYS A 705 -22.68 19.71 7.63
N SER A 706 -22.42 20.98 7.93
CA SER A 706 -23.13 22.11 7.33
C SER A 706 -23.25 21.97 5.81
N GLY A 707 -24.46 22.12 5.28
CA GLY A 707 -24.77 21.99 3.85
C GLY A 707 -24.82 20.55 3.31
N SER A 708 -24.66 19.52 4.14
CA SER A 708 -24.92 18.12 3.74
C SER A 708 -26.41 17.78 3.84
N LYS A 709 -26.85 16.80 3.04
CA LYS A 709 -28.23 16.31 3.02
C LYS A 709 -28.26 14.79 3.23
N MET A 710 -29.04 14.35 4.22
CA MET A 710 -29.44 12.95 4.37
C MET A 710 -30.96 12.84 4.24
N GLU A 711 -31.45 11.89 3.46
CA GLU A 711 -32.89 11.71 3.20
C GLU A 711 -33.30 10.24 3.29
N LEU A 712 -34.35 9.98 4.07
CA LEU A 712 -34.91 8.65 4.31
C LEU A 712 -36.29 8.56 3.67
N GLU A 713 -36.48 7.60 2.77
CA GLU A 713 -37.77 7.26 2.17
C GLU A 713 -38.69 6.49 3.13
N SER A 714 -39.92 6.22 2.68
CA SER A 714 -40.91 5.47 3.48
C SER A 714 -40.36 4.15 4.00
N GLY A 715 -40.55 3.89 5.31
CA GLY A 715 -40.08 2.68 5.97
C GLY A 715 -38.56 2.59 6.17
N ALA A 716 -37.78 3.53 5.61
CA ALA A 716 -36.34 3.58 5.82
C ALA A 716 -36.00 3.97 7.28
N LYS A 717 -34.86 3.47 7.76
CA LYS A 717 -34.45 3.60 9.16
C LYS A 717 -33.04 4.15 9.29
N LEU A 718 -32.87 5.11 10.18
CA LEU A 718 -31.58 5.45 10.77
C LEU A 718 -31.62 5.02 12.23
N HIS A 719 -30.75 4.10 12.61
CA HIS A 719 -30.73 3.49 13.94
C HIS A 719 -29.39 3.75 14.62
N ILE A 720 -29.42 4.53 15.69
CA ILE A 720 -28.25 4.82 16.51
C ILE A 720 -28.30 3.91 17.73
N PHE A 721 -27.33 3.00 17.83
CA PHE A 721 -27.22 2.05 18.93
C PHE A 721 -26.50 2.68 20.13
N GLU A 722 -26.54 1.97 21.26
CA GLU A 722 -25.82 2.31 22.49
C GLU A 722 -24.36 2.74 22.22
N ASP A 723 -23.91 3.71 23.00
CA ASP A 723 -22.59 4.36 22.95
C ASP A 723 -22.24 5.02 21.61
N SER A 724 -23.18 5.11 20.66
CA SER A 724 -22.93 5.65 19.32
C SER A 724 -23.58 7.01 19.11
N ASP A 725 -23.04 7.77 18.17
CA ASP A 725 -23.39 9.18 18.00
C ASP A 725 -23.96 9.51 16.63
N LEU A 726 -24.97 10.39 16.63
CA LEU A 726 -25.37 11.17 15.45
C LEU A 726 -25.12 12.65 15.71
N ILE A 727 -24.35 13.30 14.83
CA ILE A 727 -24.08 14.74 14.90
C ILE A 727 -24.73 15.44 13.71
N ILE A 728 -25.62 16.40 13.98
CA ILE A 728 -26.27 17.26 12.99
C ILE A 728 -25.76 18.68 13.19
N GLU A 729 -24.80 19.09 12.37
CA GLU A 729 -24.24 20.45 12.42
C GLU A 729 -25.20 21.51 11.90
N ASP A 730 -24.91 22.78 12.22
CA ASP A 730 -25.70 23.90 11.74
C ASP A 730 -25.77 23.97 10.21
N GLY A 731 -27.00 24.04 9.67
CA GLY A 731 -27.24 24.06 8.22
C GLY A 731 -27.20 22.70 7.53
N ALA A 732 -26.99 21.59 8.24
CA ALA A 732 -27.19 20.24 7.70
C ALA A 732 -28.68 19.89 7.58
N GLU A 733 -29.06 18.94 6.72
CA GLU A 733 -30.44 18.47 6.57
C GLU A 733 -30.55 16.96 6.80
N LEU A 734 -31.33 16.54 7.80
CA LEU A 734 -31.78 15.16 7.97
C LEU A 734 -33.28 15.10 7.74
N ILE A 735 -33.71 14.55 6.60
CA ILE A 735 -35.10 14.52 6.16
C ILE A 735 -35.67 13.12 6.32
N LEU A 736 -36.73 13.01 7.10
CA LEU A 736 -37.51 11.79 7.25
C LEU A 736 -38.80 11.95 6.44
N LYS A 737 -38.92 11.28 5.28
CA LYS A 737 -40.16 11.27 4.51
C LYS A 737 -41.24 10.44 5.23
N PRO A 738 -42.53 10.60 4.86
CA PRO A 738 -43.62 9.81 5.42
C PRO A 738 -43.29 8.32 5.60
N GLY A 739 -43.38 7.83 6.85
CA GLY A 739 -43.11 6.44 7.23
C GLY A 739 -41.66 6.13 7.58
N ALA A 740 -40.73 7.07 7.41
CA ALA A 740 -39.33 6.92 7.82
C ALA A 740 -39.18 7.02 9.36
N ILE A 741 -38.14 6.39 9.89
CA ILE A 741 -37.91 6.27 11.33
C ILE A 741 -36.46 6.61 11.68
N LEU A 742 -36.27 7.52 12.64
CA LEU A 742 -35.01 7.66 13.38
C LEU A 742 -35.19 6.99 14.74
N ILE A 743 -34.28 6.09 15.11
CA ILE A 743 -34.29 5.37 16.39
C ILE A 743 -33.01 5.73 17.14
N ILE A 744 -33.15 6.24 18.35
CA ILE A 744 -32.06 6.58 19.27
C ILE A 744 -32.19 5.64 20.47
N GLU A 745 -31.36 4.60 20.52
CA GLU A 745 -31.40 3.62 21.63
C GLU A 745 -30.90 4.22 22.94
N GLU A 746 -31.21 3.54 24.05
CA GLU A 746 -30.63 3.86 25.36
C GLU A 746 -29.09 3.85 25.27
N GLY A 747 -28.45 4.86 25.87
CA GLY A 747 -27.00 5.08 25.79
C GLY A 747 -26.48 5.66 24.46
N ALA A 748 -27.32 5.86 23.44
CA ALA A 748 -26.95 6.59 22.22
C ALA A 748 -27.10 8.11 22.42
N THR A 749 -26.33 8.91 21.68
CA THR A 749 -26.43 10.39 21.73
C THR A 749 -26.69 11.01 20.37
N VAL A 750 -27.61 11.97 20.30
CA VAL A 750 -27.79 12.86 19.15
C VAL A 750 -27.39 14.29 19.52
N TYR A 751 -26.39 14.83 18.84
CA TYR A 751 -25.99 16.23 18.93
C TYR A 751 -26.71 17.05 17.87
N TYR A 752 -27.52 18.02 18.30
CA TYR A 752 -28.33 18.88 17.44
C TYR A 752 -27.90 20.34 17.55
N ASN A 753 -27.29 20.85 16.48
CA ASN A 753 -26.61 22.15 16.53
C ASN A 753 -27.24 23.19 15.58
N ASN A 754 -28.41 22.91 15.02
CA ASN A 754 -28.99 23.73 13.95
C ASN A 754 -29.72 24.97 14.49
N ASN A 755 -29.35 26.14 13.99
CA ASN A 755 -30.02 27.43 14.20
C ASN A 755 -30.70 27.96 12.92
N GLN A 756 -30.47 27.32 11.78
CA GLN A 756 -30.99 27.79 10.48
C GLN A 756 -32.43 27.29 10.23
N SER A 757 -33.29 28.21 9.78
CA SER A 757 -34.67 27.89 9.43
C SER A 757 -34.75 26.94 8.24
N GLY A 758 -35.62 25.91 8.34
CA GLY A 758 -35.82 24.93 7.28
C GLY A 758 -34.70 23.90 7.14
N LYS A 759 -33.73 23.88 8.05
CA LYS A 759 -32.61 22.92 8.15
C LYS A 759 -32.70 22.12 9.45
N GLY A 760 -31.72 21.27 9.71
CA GLY A 760 -31.66 20.38 10.86
C GLY A 760 -32.47 19.09 10.65
N LEU A 761 -33.26 18.73 11.65
CA LEU A 761 -34.05 17.49 11.69
C LEU A 761 -35.47 17.76 11.20
N LEU A 762 -35.82 17.21 10.03
CA LEU A 762 -37.03 17.50 9.29
C LEU A 762 -37.94 16.27 9.24
N VAL A 763 -38.88 16.17 10.19
CA VAL A 763 -39.68 14.95 10.43
C VAL A 763 -41.04 14.99 9.73
N GLY A 764 -41.14 14.36 8.55
CA GLY A 764 -42.36 14.21 7.77
C GLY A 764 -42.43 15.10 6.52
N ALA A 765 -43.55 15.02 5.81
CA ALA A 765 -43.93 15.86 4.70
C ALA A 765 -44.49 17.22 5.15
N THR A 766 -44.52 18.19 4.22
CA THR A 766 -45.11 19.52 4.46
C THR A 766 -46.65 19.50 4.41
N SER A 767 -47.25 18.39 3.96
CA SER A 767 -48.68 18.10 3.92
C SER A 767 -48.98 16.79 4.64
N ILE A 768 -50.22 16.60 5.12
CA ILE A 768 -50.65 15.35 5.77
C ILE A 768 -50.61 14.20 4.75
N SER A 769 -49.80 13.18 5.03
CA SER A 769 -49.57 12.02 4.17
C SER A 769 -50.33 10.75 4.58
N GLY A 770 -50.76 10.66 5.84
CA GLY A 770 -51.38 9.46 6.42
C GLY A 770 -50.41 8.36 6.87
N ASN A 771 -49.11 8.52 6.61
CA ASN A 771 -48.05 7.62 7.07
C ASN A 771 -46.96 8.47 7.74
N ALA A 772 -47.19 8.91 8.97
CA ALA A 772 -46.32 9.88 9.63
C ALA A 772 -44.90 9.33 9.82
N ALA A 773 -43.89 10.14 9.49
CA ALA A 773 -42.50 9.87 9.91
C ALA A 773 -42.39 10.00 11.43
N ARG A 774 -41.42 9.30 12.05
CA ARG A 774 -41.24 9.41 13.50
C ARG A 774 -39.79 9.35 13.97
N VAL A 775 -39.56 9.95 15.13
CA VAL A 775 -38.30 9.86 15.88
C VAL A 775 -38.59 9.15 17.19
N GLU A 776 -37.96 7.99 17.42
CA GLU A 776 -38.05 7.23 18.67
C GLU A 776 -36.86 7.61 19.56
N VAL A 777 -37.12 8.28 20.68
CA VAL A 777 -36.10 8.81 21.60
C VAL A 777 -36.07 7.98 22.87
N LYS A 778 -35.08 7.08 22.97
CA LYS A 778 -34.78 6.29 24.17
C LYS A 778 -33.46 6.73 24.83
N GLY A 779 -32.51 7.20 24.03
CA GLY A 779 -31.25 7.78 24.49
C GLY A 779 -31.28 9.30 24.62
N ASP A 780 -30.10 9.91 24.46
CA ASP A 780 -29.87 11.32 24.75
C ASP A 780 -29.98 12.20 23.50
N MET A 781 -30.54 13.40 23.68
CA MET A 781 -30.41 14.49 22.71
C MET A 781 -29.77 15.71 23.37
N VAL A 782 -28.68 16.18 22.79
CA VAL A 782 -27.88 17.31 23.29
C VAL A 782 -27.96 18.45 22.30
N PHE A 783 -28.34 19.62 22.76
CA PHE A 783 -28.53 20.81 21.94
C PHE A 783 -27.43 21.84 22.20
N ASP A 784 -26.86 22.39 21.13
CA ASP A 784 -25.95 23.54 21.24
C ASP A 784 -26.71 24.80 21.70
N ALA A 785 -25.97 25.75 22.27
CA ALA A 785 -26.52 27.06 22.61
C ALA A 785 -27.09 27.75 21.37
N ASN A 786 -28.30 28.29 21.49
CA ASN A 786 -29.07 28.94 20.42
C ASN A 786 -29.54 28.01 19.29
N ALA A 787 -29.49 26.68 19.48
CA ALA A 787 -30.14 25.76 18.56
C ALA A 787 -31.66 26.02 18.54
N VAL A 788 -32.26 25.88 17.36
CA VAL A 788 -33.71 26.05 17.15
C VAL A 788 -34.30 24.70 16.76
N TRP A 789 -35.12 24.14 17.65
CA TRP A 789 -35.82 22.88 17.42
C TRP A 789 -37.21 23.15 16.84
N THR A 790 -37.29 23.14 15.51
CA THR A 790 -38.54 23.42 14.79
C THR A 790 -39.18 22.14 14.27
N HIS A 791 -40.49 22.00 14.51
CA HIS A 791 -41.30 20.94 13.90
C HIS A 791 -42.55 21.55 13.28
N ASN A 792 -42.70 21.47 11.96
CA ASN A 792 -43.86 22.02 11.22
C ASN A 792 -44.33 21.10 10.08
N ARG A 793 -44.14 19.80 10.26
CA ARG A 793 -44.36 18.73 9.27
C ARG A 793 -45.35 17.71 9.81
N ASP A 794 -45.66 16.68 9.04
CA ASP A 794 -46.67 15.68 9.39
C ASP A 794 -46.15 14.46 10.18
N GLY A 795 -44.93 14.54 10.71
CA GLY A 795 -44.33 13.52 11.57
C GLY A 795 -44.49 13.79 13.06
N TYR A 796 -43.87 12.96 13.92
CA TYR A 796 -43.92 13.15 15.37
C TYR A 796 -42.68 12.61 16.10
N TYR A 797 -42.49 13.05 17.35
CA TYR A 797 -41.46 12.54 18.26
C TYR A 797 -42.11 11.60 19.28
N TYR A 798 -41.48 10.46 19.55
CA TYR A 798 -41.97 9.43 20.45
C TYR A 798 -40.94 9.18 21.55
N PHE A 799 -41.23 9.63 22.78
CA PHE A 799 -40.32 9.55 23.91
C PHE A 799 -40.59 8.33 24.77
N TYR A 800 -39.52 7.65 25.15
CA TYR A 800 -39.52 6.48 26.03
C TYR A 800 -39.00 6.86 27.43
N PRO A 801 -39.21 6.02 28.46
CA PRO A 801 -38.54 6.21 29.74
C PRO A 801 -37.01 6.24 29.58
N ASN A 802 -36.31 6.89 30.50
CA ASN A 802 -34.85 7.00 30.59
C ASN A 802 -34.11 7.89 29.57
N HIS A 803 -34.80 8.50 28.61
CA HIS A 803 -34.18 9.51 27.73
C HIS A 803 -33.68 10.73 28.52
N GLN A 804 -32.64 11.41 28.03
CA GLN A 804 -32.27 12.75 28.50
C GLN A 804 -32.26 13.79 27.39
N LEU A 805 -32.76 14.99 27.72
CA LEU A 805 -32.60 16.16 26.87
C LEU A 805 -31.70 17.18 27.57
N THR A 806 -30.54 17.47 26.98
CA THR A 806 -29.64 18.52 27.45
C THR A 806 -29.87 19.77 26.60
N MET A 807 -30.66 20.71 27.13
CA MET A 807 -31.06 21.94 26.43
C MET A 807 -30.64 23.18 27.23
N PRO A 808 -29.66 23.96 26.75
CA PRO A 808 -29.38 25.28 27.29
C PRO A 808 -30.62 26.19 27.24
N GLY A 809 -30.78 27.11 28.19
CA GLY A 809 -31.94 28.02 28.23
C GLY A 809 -32.06 28.97 27.02
N THR A 810 -31.04 29.01 26.16
CA THR A 810 -31.07 29.75 24.88
C THR A 810 -31.67 28.94 23.73
N VAL A 811 -32.00 27.66 23.93
CA VAL A 811 -32.68 26.83 22.94
C VAL A 811 -34.12 27.30 22.78
N GLU A 812 -34.59 27.37 21.53
CA GLU A 812 -35.98 27.64 21.21
C GLU A 812 -36.64 26.40 20.59
N MET A 813 -37.78 25.98 21.15
CA MET A 813 -38.59 24.89 20.61
C MET A 813 -39.86 25.45 19.98
N ASN A 814 -40.08 25.17 18.69
CA ASN A 814 -41.20 25.71 17.91
C ASN A 814 -41.93 24.59 17.14
N PHE A 815 -43.01 24.06 17.72
CA PHE A 815 -43.77 22.95 17.17
C PHE A 815 -45.14 23.43 16.70
N THR A 816 -45.43 23.27 15.42
CA THR A 816 -46.71 23.63 14.80
C THR A 816 -47.26 22.45 14.01
N GLY A 817 -48.30 21.80 14.51
CA GLY A 817 -48.95 20.70 13.78
C GLY A 817 -49.73 21.20 12.56
N LYS A 818 -50.10 20.25 11.67
CA LYS A 818 -50.92 20.54 10.47
C LYS A 818 -52.42 20.65 10.76
N GLY A 819 -52.83 20.42 12.00
CA GLY A 819 -54.21 20.44 12.46
C GLY A 819 -54.29 19.97 13.90
N LYS A 820 -55.39 20.29 14.59
CA LYS A 820 -55.55 19.98 16.04
C LYS A 820 -55.42 18.49 16.39
N ASN A 821 -55.72 17.59 15.46
CA ASN A 821 -55.63 16.14 15.65
C ASN A 821 -54.29 15.56 15.17
N HIS A 822 -53.38 16.39 14.69
CA HIS A 822 -52.10 15.95 14.16
C HIS A 822 -51.11 15.72 15.29
N LEU A 823 -50.72 14.47 15.52
CA LEU A 823 -49.73 14.09 16.52
C LEU A 823 -48.38 14.73 16.19
N PHE A 824 -47.75 15.42 17.15
CA PHE A 824 -46.34 15.83 17.03
C PHE A 824 -45.46 15.33 18.18
N ILE A 825 -46.05 14.96 19.33
CA ILE A 825 -45.35 14.36 20.48
C ILE A 825 -46.20 13.22 21.03
N ALA A 826 -45.59 12.07 21.26
CA ALA A 826 -46.14 10.96 22.01
C ALA A 826 -45.20 10.59 23.16
N LEU A 827 -45.77 10.28 24.32
CA LEU A 827 -45.04 9.80 25.50
C LEU A 827 -45.46 8.37 25.80
N VAL A 828 -44.49 7.47 25.98
CA VAL A 828 -44.74 6.09 26.42
C VAL A 828 -45.11 6.10 27.93
N GLU A 829 -45.68 5.00 28.42
CA GLU A 829 -46.01 4.85 29.84
C GLU A 829 -44.78 5.12 30.74
N ASN A 830 -44.99 5.83 31.85
CA ASN A 830 -43.95 6.26 32.79
C ASN A 830 -42.87 7.20 32.22
N THR A 831 -43.19 7.98 31.18
CA THR A 831 -42.24 8.92 30.56
C THR A 831 -42.43 10.36 31.06
N ASN A 832 -41.39 10.95 31.64
CA ASN A 832 -41.36 12.38 31.97
C ASN A 832 -40.46 13.14 30.98
N LEU A 833 -41.04 13.99 30.13
CA LEU A 833 -40.31 14.83 29.19
C LEU A 833 -39.93 16.16 29.87
N LEU A 834 -38.66 16.28 30.23
CA LEU A 834 -38.10 17.47 30.87
C LEU A 834 -37.57 18.44 29.81
N LEU A 835 -38.23 19.59 29.64
CA LEU A 835 -37.82 20.60 28.66
C LEU A 835 -36.88 21.67 29.23
N GLY A 836 -36.69 21.69 30.56
CA GLY A 836 -35.84 22.69 31.21
C GLY A 836 -36.37 24.12 31.09
N ASN A 837 -35.47 25.11 31.22
CA ASN A 837 -35.80 26.54 31.21
C ASN A 837 -35.68 27.12 29.78
N ILE A 838 -36.32 26.48 28.81
CA ILE A 838 -36.33 26.94 27.40
C ILE A 838 -37.60 27.71 27.07
N THR A 839 -37.59 28.40 25.93
CA THR A 839 -38.83 28.89 25.32
C THR A 839 -39.42 27.79 24.44
N ALA A 840 -40.62 27.30 24.80
CA ALA A 840 -41.33 26.27 24.04
C ALA A 840 -42.69 26.78 23.52
N THR A 841 -42.87 26.79 22.20
CA THR A 841 -44.11 27.15 21.51
C THR A 841 -44.73 25.90 20.88
N LEU A 842 -45.91 25.50 21.36
CA LEU A 842 -46.71 24.42 20.80
C LEU A 842 -47.98 25.00 20.17
N ASN A 843 -48.19 24.79 18.87
CA ASN A 843 -49.31 25.35 18.12
C ASN A 843 -50.02 24.28 17.27
N THR A 844 -51.36 24.31 17.25
CA THR A 844 -52.20 23.55 16.30
C THR A 844 -51.78 22.08 16.10
N GLY A 845 -51.73 21.28 17.17
CA GLY A 845 -51.43 19.84 17.11
C GLY A 845 -51.79 19.08 18.39
N MET A 846 -51.50 17.79 18.40
CA MET A 846 -51.84 16.84 19.45
C MET A 846 -50.57 16.32 20.15
N VAL A 847 -50.62 16.32 21.49
CA VAL A 847 -49.68 15.62 22.36
C VAL A 847 -50.39 14.42 22.96
N TYR A 848 -49.82 13.23 22.79
CA TYR A 848 -50.38 12.00 23.36
C TYR A 848 -49.63 11.60 24.63
N TYR A 849 -50.38 11.50 25.73
CA TYR A 849 -49.89 11.04 27.03
C TYR A 849 -50.39 9.63 27.30
N ASN A 850 -49.47 8.71 27.58
CA ASN A 850 -49.83 7.40 28.13
C ASN A 850 -49.85 7.45 29.68
N ASN A 851 -50.17 6.34 30.34
CA ASN A 851 -50.23 6.27 31.80
C ASN A 851 -48.95 6.81 32.46
N ASN A 852 -49.11 7.60 33.52
CA ASN A 852 -48.01 8.16 34.31
C ASN A 852 -46.96 8.95 33.48
N SER A 853 -47.37 9.58 32.37
CA SER A 853 -46.48 10.43 31.58
C SER A 853 -46.77 11.93 31.78
N SER A 854 -45.74 12.77 31.65
CA SER A 854 -45.84 14.23 31.85
C SER A 854 -44.85 14.99 30.97
N ILE A 855 -45.13 16.28 30.73
CA ILE A 855 -44.18 17.25 30.20
C ILE A 855 -43.97 18.31 31.28
N GLN A 856 -42.72 18.65 31.59
CA GLN A 856 -42.37 19.65 32.60
C GLN A 856 -41.47 20.75 32.02
N LEU A 857 -41.86 21.99 32.29
CA LEU A 857 -41.15 23.23 31.92
C LEU A 857 -40.61 23.85 33.23
N ASN A 858 -39.60 23.21 33.83
CA ASN A 858 -38.71 23.67 34.92
C ASN A 858 -38.18 22.45 35.69
N GLN A 859 -36.94 22.50 36.19
CA GLN A 859 -36.44 21.54 37.20
C GLN A 859 -36.84 21.94 38.64
N THR A 860 -37.40 23.13 38.81
CA THR A 860 -37.90 23.66 40.08
C THR A 860 -39.36 24.07 39.91
N ASP A 861 -40.25 23.10 40.07
CA ASP A 861 -41.39 23.14 41.01
C ASP A 861 -42.14 21.79 41.00
#